data_AF-A0A3D4D3F9-F1
#
_entry.id   AF-A0A3D4D3F9-F1
#
_cell.length_a   1.000
_cell.length_b   1.000
_cell.length_c   1.000
_cell.angle_alpha   90.00
_cell.angle_beta   90.00
_cell.angle_gamma   90.00
#
_symmetry.space_group_name_H-M   'P 1'
#
loop_
_entity.id
_entity.type
_entity.pdbx_description
1 polymer ?
#
loop_
_entity_poly.entity_id
_entity_poly.type
_entity_poly.pdbx_seq_one_letter_code
_entity_poly.pdbx_strand_id
1 'polypeptide(L)'
;MRAFFLHIPLVLSLTLAVLADDAADDPAKNEERLLSSVRQLTFAGKRAGEGYFSADGKKMIFQSERSKDNPFFQIYLLDLETGDTQRISPGHGKTTCAWIHPSGKKVMFASTHSDPDSRKKQVDALKRRAEGNEERYSWDYDPFYEIYEYDLETKKSRNLSKAVGYDAEGAYSPDGSKIVFGSNRLGYSEGESLSEKDRDWFKLNPSFLMDLFVMNADGSNVQRLTSQEGYDGGPFFDAEGKRICWRRFNREGDQAEIFTMELAGKKEKQLTDLGAMSWAPYFHPSGEYLIFATNLNGFANFELYLVDAAGEKDPVRVTWTEGFDGLPAFSPDGNRLSWTSKRSGLPGSQIFLGQWNHDGALALLAAAPDRGAAPNGPDSQEPGPSLDALQGLASTSAKIDKGDLRHHIEYLAGPELEGRMTGTPGEQKATAYVAKAFEALGLKPFLAEDYFYPFEFTAGVDLGEKNKLTLTTGGEKMELEVNRDWKPLSFSQLGEIQAEEIVFAGYGIEIPKGQVGADGKKSAMYSSYYHLAVKDKWVLVLRFMPENVSAERRRQFARYSSMRYKAMTARQKGAKGIIFVAGPNTEVKDELVGLRYDASMADSGIAAFSLRKEIGEKLVAATGENLAEIQTALDKGEMMMGIKVPKATVKATIDIVQQKRIGRNVVGRLLARDVEARGRPALILGAHVDHLGSHGGGSRATGEEAKKIHYGADDNASGVAALLEIAQYLAAQQKAGSLRLQRDVVFAAWSGEEIGLIGSSRFVKEVAQKLKGDQDAKLNDVFAANLNMDMVGRLDKSLVLQGTGSSS
;
A
#
# COMPACT_ATOMS: atom_id res chain seq x y z
N MET A 1 -28.45 -66.64 33.89
CA MET A 1 -29.30 -65.52 33.42
C MET A 1 -28.58 -64.22 33.75
N ARG A 2 -28.55 -63.29 32.80
CA ARG A 2 -27.61 -62.16 32.63
C ARG A 2 -27.50 -61.19 33.82
N ALA A 3 -26.31 -60.65 34.04
CA ALA A 3 -26.09 -59.23 34.34
C ALA A 3 -24.66 -58.81 33.96
N PHE A 4 -24.57 -57.67 33.29
CA PHE A 4 -23.40 -57.05 32.65
C PHE A 4 -22.38 -56.49 33.66
N PHE A 5 -21.08 -56.62 33.34
CA PHE A 5 -20.04 -55.71 33.83
C PHE A 5 -19.39 -55.04 32.60
N LEU A 6 -19.47 -53.71 32.55
CA LEU A 6 -18.81 -52.87 31.56
C LEU A 6 -17.32 -52.76 31.90
N HIS A 7 -16.45 -53.09 30.93
CA HIS A 7 -15.03 -52.76 30.94
C HIS A 7 -14.83 -51.43 30.20
N ILE A 8 -14.20 -50.47 30.87
CA ILE A 8 -13.62 -49.26 30.25
C ILE A 8 -12.13 -49.55 30.07
N PRO A 9 -11.57 -49.52 28.84
CA PRO A 9 -10.13 -49.54 28.68
C PRO A 9 -9.57 -48.12 28.73
N LEU A 10 -8.63 -47.98 29.67
CA LEU A 10 -7.64 -46.91 29.79
C LEU A 10 -6.84 -46.80 28.48
N VAL A 11 -6.97 -45.69 27.76
CA VAL A 11 -6.08 -45.36 26.64
C VAL A 11 -5.03 -44.37 27.10
N LEU A 12 -3.79 -44.79 26.93
CA LEU A 12 -2.53 -44.07 27.10
C LEU A 12 -2.54 -42.80 26.23
N SER A 13 -2.73 -41.62 26.81
CA SER A 13 -2.38 -40.35 26.17
C SER A 13 -0.89 -40.08 26.38
N LEU A 14 -0.06 -40.64 25.51
CA LEU A 14 1.34 -40.28 25.38
C LEU A 14 1.46 -39.21 24.27
N THR A 15 1.94 -38.03 24.67
CA THR A 15 2.72 -37.07 23.86
C THR A 15 2.12 -36.57 22.53
N LEU A 16 1.39 -35.45 22.60
CA LEU A 16 1.48 -34.37 21.59
C LEU A 16 1.81 -33.07 22.32
N ALA A 17 3.08 -32.94 22.69
CA ALA A 17 3.68 -31.71 23.18
C ALA A 17 5.03 -31.54 22.49
N VAL A 18 5.01 -31.50 21.15
CA VAL A 18 6.06 -30.93 20.29
C VAL A 18 5.37 -30.55 18.97
N LEU A 19 4.87 -29.32 18.87
CA LEU A 19 4.77 -28.52 17.64
C LEU A 19 4.46 -27.06 18.07
N ALA A 20 5.30 -26.56 18.97
CA ALA A 20 5.52 -25.14 19.16
C ALA A 20 7.04 -24.94 19.08
N ASP A 21 7.62 -25.40 17.97
CA ASP A 21 9.02 -25.19 17.63
C ASP A 21 9.07 -23.98 16.70
N ASP A 22 9.71 -22.90 17.15
CA ASP A 22 10.55 -21.90 16.43
C ASP A 22 10.48 -21.79 14.88
N ALA A 23 9.29 -21.85 14.27
CA ALA A 23 9.12 -21.86 12.81
C ALA A 23 8.62 -20.53 12.22
N ALA A 24 8.74 -19.40 12.92
CA ALA A 24 8.26 -18.12 12.39
C ALA A 24 9.22 -17.47 11.35
N ASP A 25 10.50 -17.85 11.30
CA ASP A 25 11.53 -17.07 10.58
C ASP A 25 12.24 -17.78 9.41
N ASP A 26 11.77 -18.92 8.91
CA ASP A 26 12.33 -19.57 7.71
C ASP A 26 11.38 -19.46 6.50
N PRO A 27 11.62 -18.51 5.57
CA PRO A 27 10.88 -18.35 4.32
C PRO A 27 10.68 -19.64 3.52
N ALA A 28 11.71 -20.49 3.45
CA ALA A 28 11.65 -21.71 2.63
C ALA A 28 10.70 -22.74 3.27
N LYS A 29 10.79 -22.94 4.58
CA LYS A 29 9.86 -23.82 5.31
C LYS A 29 8.43 -23.31 5.25
N ASN A 30 8.23 -21.99 5.26
CA ASN A 30 6.89 -21.41 5.16
C ASN A 30 6.26 -21.66 3.77
N GLU A 31 7.03 -21.49 2.69
CA GLU A 31 6.56 -21.78 1.33
C GLU A 31 6.32 -23.29 1.13
N GLU A 32 7.17 -24.16 1.69
CA GLU A 32 7.05 -25.63 1.62
C GLU A 32 5.75 -26.20 2.21
N ARG A 33 5.07 -25.45 3.10
CA ARG A 33 3.76 -25.85 3.65
C ARG A 33 2.68 -25.92 2.58
N LEU A 34 2.80 -25.10 1.53
CA LEU A 34 1.80 -24.94 0.47
C LEU A 34 2.29 -25.39 -0.90
N LEU A 35 3.60 -25.25 -1.16
CA LEU A 35 4.21 -25.54 -2.45
C LEU A 35 5.36 -26.52 -2.29
N SER A 36 5.30 -27.64 -3.01
CA SER A 36 6.40 -28.60 -3.06
C SER A 36 6.74 -28.99 -4.49
N SER A 37 7.90 -29.63 -4.68
CA SER A 37 8.36 -30.11 -6.00
C SER A 37 8.35 -29.04 -7.10
N VAL A 38 8.72 -27.80 -6.74
CA VAL A 38 8.72 -26.66 -7.65
C VAL A 38 9.74 -26.85 -8.77
N ARG A 39 9.31 -26.66 -10.01
CA ARG A 39 10.17 -26.70 -11.20
C ARG A 39 9.83 -25.59 -12.20
N GLN A 40 10.84 -25.09 -12.91
CA GLN A 40 10.65 -24.15 -14.01
C GLN A 40 10.09 -24.89 -15.24
N LEU A 41 9.06 -24.33 -15.88
CA LEU A 41 8.45 -24.87 -17.10
C LEU A 41 9.01 -24.23 -18.37
N THR A 42 9.30 -22.93 -18.35
CA THR A 42 9.75 -22.20 -19.55
C THR A 42 11.23 -21.85 -19.45
N PHE A 43 12.03 -22.29 -20.44
CA PHE A 43 13.47 -22.01 -20.50
C PHE A 43 13.86 -21.19 -21.73
N ALA A 44 13.02 -21.19 -22.76
CA ALA A 44 13.28 -20.49 -24.01
C ALA A 44 12.66 -19.08 -24.01
N GLY A 45 13.46 -18.10 -24.45
CA GLY A 45 13.04 -16.71 -24.62
C GLY A 45 13.49 -15.77 -23.51
N LYS A 46 13.34 -14.47 -23.77
CA LYS A 46 13.70 -13.37 -22.84
C LYS A 46 12.82 -13.39 -21.59
N ARG A 47 11.54 -13.74 -21.74
CA ARG A 47 10.58 -13.82 -20.64
C ARG A 47 9.32 -14.60 -21.03
N ALA A 48 8.64 -15.11 -20.02
CA ALA A 48 7.27 -15.60 -20.07
C ALA A 48 6.38 -14.79 -19.12
N GLY A 49 5.11 -14.70 -19.46
CA GLY A 49 4.06 -14.10 -18.63
C GLY A 49 3.04 -15.16 -18.24
N GLU A 50 1.76 -14.79 -18.25
CA GLU A 50 0.65 -15.67 -17.87
C GLU A 50 0.62 -17.00 -18.63
N GLY A 51 0.14 -18.04 -17.94
CA GLY A 51 -0.10 -19.36 -18.50
C GLY A 51 -1.27 -20.06 -17.81
N TYR A 52 -2.11 -20.72 -18.59
CA TYR A 52 -3.34 -21.36 -18.12
C TYR A 52 -3.45 -22.78 -18.64
N PHE A 53 -3.96 -23.69 -17.81
CA PHE A 53 -4.10 -25.11 -18.15
C PHE A 53 -5.26 -25.37 -19.11
N SER A 54 -5.16 -26.44 -19.89
CA SER A 54 -6.32 -27.06 -20.53
C SER A 54 -7.23 -27.70 -19.48
N ALA A 55 -8.51 -27.91 -19.81
CA ALA A 55 -9.48 -28.51 -18.90
C ALA A 55 -9.10 -29.93 -18.42
N ASP A 56 -8.29 -30.66 -19.19
CA ASP A 56 -7.73 -31.98 -18.81
C ASP A 56 -6.38 -31.89 -18.05
N GLY A 57 -5.84 -30.69 -17.85
CA GLY A 57 -4.59 -30.44 -17.14
C GLY A 57 -3.31 -30.94 -17.85
N LYS A 58 -3.41 -31.34 -19.14
CA LYS A 58 -2.29 -31.91 -19.93
C LYS A 58 -1.52 -30.87 -20.75
N LYS A 59 -2.14 -29.73 -21.06
CA LYS A 59 -1.54 -28.66 -21.86
C LYS A 59 -1.60 -27.34 -21.10
N MET A 60 -0.74 -26.41 -21.51
CA MET A 60 -0.72 -25.04 -21.01
C MET A 60 -0.63 -24.07 -22.18
N ILE A 61 -1.55 -23.12 -22.26
CA ILE A 61 -1.43 -21.97 -23.16
C ILE A 61 -0.75 -20.85 -22.38
N PHE A 62 0.23 -20.19 -22.97
CA PHE A 62 0.98 -19.16 -22.27
C PHE A 62 1.60 -18.13 -23.22
N GLN A 63 1.98 -16.98 -22.68
CA GLN A 63 2.63 -15.93 -23.44
C GLN A 63 4.14 -15.89 -23.20
N SER A 64 4.92 -15.70 -24.27
CA SER A 64 6.37 -15.58 -24.16
C SER A 64 7.00 -14.72 -25.25
N GLU A 65 8.00 -13.95 -24.85
CA GLU A 65 8.87 -13.20 -25.75
C GLU A 65 10.09 -14.08 -26.07
N ARG A 66 9.98 -14.88 -27.13
CA ARG A 66 11.02 -15.88 -27.48
C ARG A 66 11.48 -15.88 -28.94
N SER A 67 10.81 -15.12 -29.80
CA SER A 67 11.17 -15.03 -31.21
C SER A 67 12.18 -13.90 -31.41
N LYS A 68 13.30 -14.16 -32.10
CA LYS A 68 14.29 -13.11 -32.39
C LYS A 68 13.74 -12.00 -33.28
N ASP A 69 12.84 -12.36 -34.19
CA ASP A 69 12.27 -11.43 -35.16
C ASP A 69 11.00 -10.71 -34.66
N ASN A 70 10.59 -10.91 -33.41
CA ASN A 70 9.42 -10.26 -32.83
C ASN A 70 9.71 -9.80 -31.38
N PRO A 71 9.67 -8.49 -31.11
CA PRO A 71 9.99 -7.93 -29.80
C PRO A 71 8.82 -8.01 -28.80
N PHE A 72 7.65 -8.50 -29.21
CA PHE A 72 6.44 -8.55 -28.40
C PHE A 72 6.16 -9.98 -27.90
N PHE A 73 5.35 -10.08 -26.84
CA PHE A 73 4.79 -11.37 -26.43
C PHE A 73 4.02 -12.02 -27.58
N GLN A 74 4.14 -13.33 -27.68
CA GLN A 74 3.40 -14.20 -28.59
C GLN A 74 2.82 -15.37 -27.79
N ILE A 75 1.76 -15.99 -28.30
CA ILE A 75 1.02 -17.06 -27.61
C ILE A 75 1.51 -18.43 -28.08
N TYR A 76 1.78 -19.31 -27.11
CA TYR A 76 2.29 -20.66 -27.33
C TYR A 76 1.46 -21.68 -26.55
N LEU A 77 1.28 -22.85 -27.15
CA LEU A 77 0.67 -24.02 -26.53
C LEU A 77 1.78 -25.02 -26.21
N LEU A 78 1.93 -25.34 -24.93
CA LEU A 78 2.85 -26.34 -24.39
C LEU A 78 2.08 -27.62 -24.05
N ASP A 79 2.62 -28.75 -24.46
CA ASP A 79 2.20 -30.08 -23.99
C ASP A 79 3.06 -30.46 -22.76
N LEU A 80 2.42 -30.66 -21.61
CA LEU A 80 3.12 -30.87 -20.34
C LEU A 80 3.70 -32.28 -20.17
N GLU A 81 3.26 -33.23 -21.00
CA GLU A 81 3.76 -34.61 -20.99
C GLU A 81 5.01 -34.74 -21.87
N THR A 82 4.98 -34.16 -23.07
CA THR A 82 6.08 -34.25 -24.06
C THR A 82 7.08 -33.11 -24.00
N GLY A 83 6.67 -31.93 -23.51
CA GLY A 83 7.45 -30.69 -23.60
C GLY A 83 7.31 -29.96 -24.94
N ASP A 84 6.56 -30.51 -25.89
CA ASP A 84 6.39 -29.92 -27.22
C ASP A 84 5.69 -28.57 -27.12
N THR A 85 6.24 -27.57 -27.81
CA THR A 85 5.68 -26.21 -27.81
C THR A 85 5.39 -25.73 -29.23
N GLN A 86 4.15 -25.28 -29.46
CA GLN A 86 3.70 -24.74 -30.74
C GLN A 86 3.30 -23.27 -30.59
N ARG A 87 3.69 -22.39 -31.51
CA ARG A 87 3.12 -21.03 -31.59
C ARG A 87 1.68 -21.10 -32.09
N ILE A 88 0.79 -20.38 -31.41
CA ILE A 88 -0.62 -20.22 -31.77
C ILE A 88 -0.86 -18.86 -32.44
N SER A 89 -0.24 -17.80 -31.91
CA SER A 89 -0.44 -16.47 -32.47
C SER A 89 0.22 -16.28 -33.85
N PRO A 90 -0.20 -15.27 -34.63
CA PRO A 90 0.28 -15.05 -36.00
C PRO A 90 1.77 -14.69 -36.17
N GLY A 91 2.49 -14.42 -35.07
CA GLY A 91 3.92 -14.05 -35.11
C GLY A 91 4.19 -12.57 -35.40
N HIS A 92 3.15 -11.73 -35.49
CA HIS A 92 3.25 -10.28 -35.61
C HIS A 92 2.11 -9.61 -34.82
N GLY A 93 2.23 -8.31 -34.58
CA GLY A 93 1.36 -7.60 -33.64
C GLY A 93 1.64 -8.02 -32.20
N LYS A 94 1.08 -7.28 -31.25
CA LYS A 94 1.13 -7.62 -29.83
C LYS A 94 0.07 -8.68 -29.53
N THR A 95 0.31 -9.51 -28.53
CA THR A 95 -0.67 -10.49 -28.06
C THR A 95 -0.65 -10.60 -26.54
N THR A 96 -1.80 -10.89 -25.95
CA THR A 96 -1.95 -11.13 -24.52
C THR A 96 -3.16 -12.04 -24.25
N CYS A 97 -3.29 -12.51 -23.01
CA CYS A 97 -4.49 -13.10 -22.42
C CYS A 97 -5.11 -14.22 -23.27
N ALA A 98 -4.44 -15.37 -23.26
CA ALA A 98 -4.87 -16.54 -24.01
C ALA A 98 -5.55 -17.58 -23.13
N TRP A 99 -6.48 -18.35 -23.71
CA TRP A 99 -7.23 -19.39 -23.00
C TRP A 99 -7.52 -20.59 -23.91
N ILE A 100 -7.50 -21.81 -23.37
CA ILE A 100 -7.87 -23.02 -24.11
C ILE A 100 -9.36 -23.27 -23.89
N HIS A 101 -10.15 -23.33 -24.97
CA HIS A 101 -11.57 -23.67 -24.86
C HIS A 101 -11.73 -25.05 -24.19
N PRO A 102 -12.72 -25.28 -23.31
CA PRO A 102 -12.88 -26.54 -22.56
C PRO A 102 -12.94 -27.81 -23.44
N SER A 103 -13.39 -27.69 -24.69
CA SER A 103 -13.34 -28.79 -25.67
C SER A 103 -11.92 -29.22 -26.10
N GLY A 104 -10.88 -28.45 -25.78
CA GLY A 104 -9.49 -28.69 -26.17
C GLY A 104 -9.17 -28.46 -27.65
N LYS A 105 -10.15 -28.05 -28.46
CA LYS A 105 -10.01 -27.89 -29.92
C LYS A 105 -9.70 -26.46 -30.37
N LYS A 106 -9.91 -25.48 -29.50
CA LYS A 106 -9.84 -24.05 -29.82
C LYS A 106 -9.06 -23.30 -28.75
N VAL A 107 -8.43 -22.20 -29.16
CA VAL A 107 -7.70 -21.30 -28.27
C VAL A 107 -8.16 -19.87 -28.54
N MET A 108 -8.45 -19.12 -27.49
CA MET A 108 -8.69 -17.68 -27.57
C MET A 108 -7.42 -16.92 -27.22
N PHE A 109 -7.20 -15.75 -27.82
CA PHE A 109 -6.19 -14.77 -27.40
C PHE A 109 -6.54 -13.36 -27.87
N ALA A 110 -6.06 -12.33 -27.19
CA ALA A 110 -6.17 -10.95 -27.62
C ALA A 110 -4.97 -10.53 -28.47
N SER A 111 -5.18 -9.76 -29.53
CA SER A 111 -4.07 -9.32 -30.40
C SER A 111 -4.34 -8.07 -31.22
N THR A 112 -3.27 -7.33 -31.50
CA THR A 112 -3.27 -6.17 -32.41
C THR A 112 -2.86 -6.51 -33.85
N HIS A 113 -2.76 -7.78 -34.24
CA HIS A 113 -2.22 -8.16 -35.55
C HIS A 113 -3.05 -7.68 -36.76
N SER A 114 -4.31 -7.29 -36.54
CA SER A 114 -5.16 -6.66 -37.55
C SER A 114 -4.89 -5.17 -37.75
N ASP A 115 -4.12 -4.53 -36.86
CA ASP A 115 -3.66 -3.15 -37.04
C ASP A 115 -2.83 -3.08 -38.33
N PRO A 116 -3.21 -2.22 -39.30
CA PRO A 116 -2.44 -2.01 -40.53
C PRO A 116 -0.96 -1.67 -40.28
N ASP A 117 -0.65 -1.01 -39.17
CA ASP A 117 0.70 -0.61 -38.78
C ASP A 117 1.41 -1.64 -37.89
N SER A 118 0.79 -2.77 -37.55
CA SER A 118 1.35 -3.78 -36.61
C SER A 118 2.77 -4.23 -36.98
N ARG A 119 3.03 -4.46 -38.26
CA ARG A 119 4.35 -4.87 -38.78
C ARG A 119 5.36 -3.73 -38.73
N LYS A 120 4.93 -2.51 -39.02
CA LYS A 120 5.79 -1.31 -38.92
C LYS A 120 6.18 -1.06 -37.47
N LYS A 121 5.22 -1.07 -36.55
CA LYS A 121 5.44 -0.98 -35.09
C LYS A 121 6.44 -2.04 -34.60
N GLN A 122 6.37 -3.26 -35.14
CA GLN A 122 7.32 -4.34 -34.84
C GLN A 122 8.75 -4.02 -35.28
N VAL A 123 8.93 -3.54 -36.52
CA VAL A 123 10.24 -3.12 -37.03
C VAL A 123 10.81 -1.95 -36.22
N ASP A 124 9.99 -0.95 -35.92
CA ASP A 124 10.39 0.23 -35.13
C ASP A 124 10.81 -0.16 -33.71
N ALA A 125 10.12 -1.10 -33.07
CA ALA A 125 10.49 -1.62 -31.76
C ALA A 125 11.83 -2.38 -31.77
N LEU A 126 12.09 -3.20 -32.80
CA LEU A 126 13.39 -3.87 -32.97
C LEU A 126 14.52 -2.86 -33.19
N LYS A 127 14.28 -1.82 -34.00
CA LYS A 127 15.25 -0.75 -34.22
C LYS A 127 15.59 0.00 -32.94
N ARG A 128 14.57 0.43 -32.17
CA ARG A 128 14.78 1.09 -30.86
C ARG A 128 15.60 0.24 -29.90
N ARG A 129 15.35 -1.08 -29.86
CA ARG A 129 16.15 -2.02 -29.05
C ARG A 129 17.60 -2.11 -29.51
N ALA A 130 17.84 -2.18 -30.82
CA ALA A 130 19.19 -2.21 -31.37
C ALA A 130 19.98 -0.92 -31.06
N GLU A 131 19.28 0.21 -30.94
CA GLU A 131 19.86 1.52 -30.59
C GLU A 131 20.04 1.72 -29.06
N GLY A 132 19.66 0.74 -28.23
CA GLY A 132 19.73 0.86 -26.76
C GLY A 132 18.65 1.77 -26.14
N ASN A 133 17.68 2.24 -26.94
CA ASN A 133 16.57 3.10 -26.53
C ASN A 133 15.35 2.25 -26.14
N GLU A 134 15.54 1.16 -25.38
CA GLU A 134 14.45 0.31 -24.92
C GLU A 134 13.68 1.03 -23.79
N GLU A 135 12.43 1.39 -24.06
CA GLU A 135 11.51 1.90 -23.04
C GLU A 135 11.24 0.79 -22.01
N ARG A 136 11.08 1.19 -20.73
CA ARG A 136 10.59 0.25 -19.72
C ARG A 136 9.22 -0.23 -20.15
N TYR A 137 8.99 -1.53 -19.99
CA TYR A 137 7.70 -2.14 -20.28
C TYR A 137 6.59 -1.42 -19.51
N SER A 138 5.64 -0.84 -20.25
CA SER A 138 4.36 -0.35 -19.73
C SER A 138 3.24 -1.13 -20.42
N TRP A 139 2.16 -1.37 -19.68
CA TRP A 139 0.97 -1.95 -20.27
C TRP A 139 0.30 -0.89 -21.15
N ASP A 140 0.32 -1.08 -22.47
CA ASP A 140 -0.32 -0.17 -23.39
C ASP A 140 -1.73 -0.66 -23.75
N TYR A 141 -2.72 0.18 -23.48
CA TYR A 141 -4.13 -0.06 -23.82
C TYR A 141 -4.38 0.26 -25.29
N ASP A 142 -3.65 -0.43 -26.17
CA ASP A 142 -3.66 -0.22 -27.63
C ASP A 142 -5.10 -0.46 -28.17
N PRO A 143 -5.72 0.53 -28.86
CA PRO A 143 -7.13 0.47 -29.28
C PRO A 143 -7.41 -0.54 -30.41
N PHE A 144 -6.38 -1.24 -30.89
CA PHE A 144 -6.50 -2.31 -31.88
C PHE A 144 -6.47 -3.71 -31.26
N TYR A 145 -6.49 -3.83 -29.94
CA TYR A 145 -6.59 -5.14 -29.30
C TYR A 145 -8.00 -5.70 -29.51
N GLU A 146 -8.04 -6.84 -30.19
CA GLU A 146 -9.26 -7.57 -30.46
C GLU A 146 -9.10 -9.03 -29.99
N ILE A 147 -10.21 -9.66 -29.61
CA ILE A 147 -10.22 -11.06 -29.16
C ILE A 147 -10.41 -11.99 -30.37
N TYR A 148 -9.50 -12.94 -30.53
CA TYR A 148 -9.50 -13.93 -31.60
C TYR A 148 -9.67 -15.34 -31.06
N GLU A 149 -10.42 -16.16 -31.79
CA GLU A 149 -10.46 -17.61 -31.63
C GLU A 149 -9.60 -18.25 -32.72
N TYR A 150 -8.78 -19.23 -32.35
CA TYR A 150 -7.97 -20.06 -33.23
C TYR A 150 -8.38 -21.52 -33.10
N ASP A 151 -8.71 -22.14 -34.22
CA ASP A 151 -9.06 -23.54 -34.29
C ASP A 151 -7.80 -24.40 -34.52
N LEU A 152 -7.52 -25.33 -33.59
CA LEU A 152 -6.29 -26.11 -33.58
C LEU A 152 -6.23 -27.17 -34.69
N GLU A 153 -7.37 -27.59 -35.23
CA GLU A 153 -7.46 -28.60 -36.29
C GLU A 153 -7.31 -27.93 -37.66
N THR A 154 -8.12 -26.92 -37.95
CA THR A 154 -8.16 -26.21 -39.24
C THR A 154 -7.09 -25.15 -39.39
N LYS A 155 -6.44 -24.75 -38.29
CA LYS A 155 -5.41 -23.71 -38.22
C LYS A 155 -5.91 -22.33 -38.68
N LYS A 156 -7.21 -22.06 -38.54
CA LYS A 156 -7.85 -20.79 -38.92
C LYS A 156 -8.17 -19.94 -37.69
N SER A 157 -8.02 -18.63 -37.83
CA SER A 157 -8.42 -17.64 -36.82
C SER A 157 -9.72 -16.94 -37.21
N ARG A 158 -10.49 -16.51 -36.19
CA ARG A 158 -11.70 -15.69 -36.34
C ARG A 158 -11.70 -14.58 -35.29
N ASN A 159 -11.96 -13.34 -35.70
CA ASN A 159 -12.17 -12.21 -34.78
C ASN A 159 -13.57 -12.31 -34.14
N LEU A 160 -13.63 -12.23 -32.81
CA LEU A 160 -14.85 -12.30 -32.00
C LEU A 160 -15.39 -10.93 -31.61
N SER A 161 -14.55 -9.99 -31.18
CA SER A 161 -14.97 -8.78 -30.48
C SER A 161 -15.43 -7.64 -31.39
N LYS A 162 -14.75 -7.41 -32.53
CA LYS A 162 -15.13 -6.48 -33.60
C LYS A 162 -15.45 -5.05 -33.10
N ALA A 163 -14.65 -4.52 -32.18
CA ALA A 163 -14.83 -3.19 -31.62
C ALA A 163 -13.51 -2.39 -31.62
N VAL A 164 -13.62 -1.07 -31.56
CA VAL A 164 -12.45 -0.21 -31.29
C VAL A 164 -12.28 -0.10 -29.79
N GLY A 165 -11.06 -0.36 -29.33
CA GLY A 165 -10.71 -0.34 -27.92
C GLY A 165 -9.73 -1.44 -27.57
N TYR A 166 -9.41 -1.53 -26.29
CA TYR A 166 -8.61 -2.60 -25.73
C TYR A 166 -9.55 -3.75 -25.33
N ASP A 167 -9.80 -4.70 -26.23
CA ASP A 167 -10.53 -5.93 -25.90
C ASP A 167 -9.55 -7.07 -25.59
N ALA A 168 -9.37 -7.38 -24.31
CA ALA A 168 -8.42 -8.41 -23.87
C ALA A 168 -8.82 -9.01 -22.52
N GLU A 169 -7.88 -9.71 -21.86
CA GLU A 169 -8.09 -10.28 -20.52
C GLU A 169 -9.27 -11.27 -20.48
N GLY A 170 -9.44 -12.01 -21.58
CA GLY A 170 -10.56 -12.91 -21.76
C GLY A 170 -10.37 -14.29 -21.11
N ALA A 171 -11.43 -14.82 -20.51
CA ALA A 171 -11.52 -16.20 -20.04
C ALA A 171 -12.81 -16.87 -20.54
N TYR A 172 -12.73 -18.15 -20.94
CA TYR A 172 -13.93 -18.94 -21.25
C TYR A 172 -14.62 -19.41 -19.96
N SER A 173 -15.94 -19.51 -19.97
CA SER A 173 -16.68 -20.23 -18.93
C SER A 173 -16.31 -21.72 -18.93
N PRO A 174 -16.50 -22.43 -17.80
CA PRO A 174 -16.15 -23.86 -17.69
C PRO A 174 -16.86 -24.76 -18.71
N ASP A 175 -18.08 -24.39 -19.12
CA ASP A 175 -18.85 -25.07 -20.17
C ASP A 175 -18.48 -24.62 -21.60
N GLY A 176 -17.64 -23.60 -21.74
CA GLY A 176 -17.19 -23.01 -23.00
C GLY A 176 -18.25 -22.17 -23.72
N SER A 177 -19.40 -21.89 -23.11
CA SER A 177 -20.50 -21.19 -23.78
C SER A 177 -20.37 -19.66 -23.76
N LYS A 178 -19.57 -19.12 -22.84
CA LYS A 178 -19.37 -17.67 -22.62
C LYS A 178 -17.90 -17.30 -22.58
N ILE A 179 -17.64 -16.02 -22.82
CA ILE A 179 -16.34 -15.36 -22.60
C ILE A 179 -16.58 -14.14 -21.73
N VAL A 180 -15.87 -14.04 -20.60
CA VAL A 180 -15.76 -12.79 -19.82
C VAL A 180 -14.44 -12.12 -20.19
N PHE A 181 -14.41 -10.79 -20.32
CA PHE A 181 -13.24 -10.06 -20.79
C PHE A 181 -13.26 -8.59 -20.32
N GLY A 182 -12.09 -7.94 -20.33
CA GLY A 182 -11.96 -6.50 -20.03
C GLY A 182 -12.03 -5.65 -21.30
N SER A 183 -12.68 -4.50 -21.24
CA SER A 183 -12.79 -3.58 -22.37
C SER A 183 -12.98 -2.13 -21.98
N ASN A 184 -12.30 -1.23 -22.72
CA ASN A 184 -12.55 0.22 -22.69
C ASN A 184 -13.29 0.74 -23.93
N ARG A 185 -13.97 -0.15 -24.67
CA ARG A 185 -14.72 0.18 -25.91
C ARG A 185 -15.67 1.37 -25.78
N LEU A 186 -16.21 1.58 -24.58
CA LEU A 186 -17.17 2.66 -24.31
C LEU A 186 -16.52 4.03 -24.40
N GLY A 187 -15.24 4.15 -24.04
CA GLY A 187 -14.44 5.37 -24.20
C GLY A 187 -14.27 5.82 -25.66
N TYR A 188 -14.46 4.91 -26.60
CA TYR A 188 -14.42 5.18 -28.05
C TYR A 188 -15.81 5.29 -28.69
N SER A 189 -16.88 4.99 -27.95
CA SER A 189 -18.23 4.96 -28.49
C SER A 189 -18.88 6.35 -28.42
N GLU A 190 -19.56 6.76 -29.50
CA GLU A 190 -20.30 8.04 -29.54
C GLU A 190 -21.60 8.01 -28.72
N GLY A 191 -22.04 6.83 -28.26
CA GLY A 191 -23.31 6.62 -27.54
C GLY A 191 -23.23 6.85 -26.03
N GLU A 192 -22.04 6.96 -25.45
CA GLU A 192 -21.83 7.21 -24.02
C GLU A 192 -21.69 8.71 -23.75
N SER A 193 -22.49 9.21 -22.81
CA SER A 193 -22.47 10.61 -22.40
C SER A 193 -21.35 10.87 -21.40
N LEU A 194 -20.09 10.61 -21.80
CA LEU A 194 -18.94 10.94 -20.97
C LEU A 194 -18.88 12.46 -20.74
N SER A 195 -18.51 12.88 -19.52
CA SER A 195 -18.25 14.29 -19.26
C SER A 195 -17.04 14.75 -20.06
N GLU A 196 -16.91 16.07 -20.31
CA GLU A 196 -15.71 16.62 -20.98
C GLU A 196 -14.42 16.26 -20.22
N LYS A 197 -14.48 16.33 -18.88
CA LYS A 197 -13.38 15.94 -17.98
C LYS A 197 -13.00 14.47 -18.16
N ASP A 198 -13.97 13.57 -18.25
CA ASP A 198 -13.73 12.14 -18.37
C ASP A 198 -13.20 11.76 -19.76
N ARG A 199 -13.66 12.46 -20.82
CA ARG A 199 -13.07 12.32 -22.16
C ARG A 199 -11.61 12.74 -22.21
N ASP A 200 -11.27 13.84 -21.56
CA ASP A 200 -9.88 14.30 -21.51
C ASP A 200 -9.01 13.41 -20.63
N TRP A 201 -9.56 12.90 -19.52
CA TRP A 201 -8.87 11.93 -18.68
C TRP A 201 -8.63 10.60 -19.43
N PHE A 202 -9.61 10.10 -20.19
CA PHE A 202 -9.46 8.90 -21.01
C PHE A 202 -8.32 9.00 -22.02
N LYS A 203 -8.16 10.16 -22.67
CA LYS A 203 -7.04 10.40 -23.61
C LYS A 203 -5.67 10.28 -22.94
N LEU A 204 -5.56 10.62 -21.66
CA LEU A 204 -4.33 10.55 -20.88
C LEU A 204 -4.14 9.18 -20.22
N ASN A 205 -5.24 8.54 -19.80
CA ASN A 205 -5.24 7.28 -19.09
C ASN A 205 -6.39 6.37 -19.56
N PRO A 206 -6.19 5.60 -20.66
CA PRO A 206 -7.23 4.74 -21.20
C PRO A 206 -7.64 3.57 -20.31
N SER A 207 -6.87 3.29 -19.24
CA SER A 207 -7.20 2.24 -18.27
C SER A 207 -8.43 2.57 -17.42
N PHE A 208 -8.71 3.86 -17.22
CA PHE A 208 -9.74 4.29 -16.26
C PHE A 208 -11.19 3.96 -16.68
N LEU A 209 -11.42 3.68 -17.98
CA LEU A 209 -12.73 3.23 -18.50
C LEU A 209 -12.73 1.74 -18.83
N MET A 210 -11.85 0.96 -18.22
CA MET A 210 -11.86 -0.48 -18.39
C MET A 210 -12.96 -1.08 -17.51
N ASP A 211 -13.97 -1.63 -18.17
CA ASP A 211 -15.03 -2.41 -17.53
C ASP A 211 -14.93 -3.89 -17.91
N LEU A 212 -15.63 -4.73 -17.15
CA LEU A 212 -15.83 -6.12 -17.51
C LEU A 212 -17.05 -6.28 -18.42
N PHE A 213 -16.92 -7.15 -19.41
CA PHE A 213 -17.98 -7.55 -20.31
C PHE A 213 -18.08 -9.08 -20.37
N VAL A 214 -19.26 -9.58 -20.74
CA VAL A 214 -19.48 -10.98 -21.08
C VAL A 214 -20.11 -11.08 -22.46
N MET A 215 -19.73 -12.09 -23.24
CA MET A 215 -20.33 -12.41 -24.53
C MET A 215 -20.53 -13.92 -24.68
N ASN A 216 -21.32 -14.34 -25.66
CA ASN A 216 -21.34 -15.73 -26.10
C ASN A 216 -19.97 -16.10 -26.68
N ALA A 217 -19.59 -17.38 -26.60
CA ALA A 217 -18.33 -17.88 -27.15
C ALA A 217 -18.17 -17.62 -28.67
N ASP A 218 -19.28 -17.36 -29.38
CA ASP A 218 -19.26 -16.98 -30.78
C ASP A 218 -19.07 -15.47 -31.05
N GLY A 219 -18.92 -14.65 -30.01
CA GLY A 219 -18.78 -13.19 -30.09
C GLY A 219 -20.11 -12.42 -30.09
N SER A 220 -21.25 -13.09 -30.07
CA SER A 220 -22.56 -12.44 -30.01
C SER A 220 -22.99 -12.07 -28.58
N ASN A 221 -24.02 -11.23 -28.46
CA ASN A 221 -24.65 -10.85 -27.19
C ASN A 221 -23.66 -10.31 -26.13
N VAL A 222 -22.88 -9.31 -26.52
CA VAL A 222 -21.96 -8.59 -25.62
C VAL A 222 -22.76 -7.80 -24.59
N GLN A 223 -22.44 -7.97 -23.31
CA GLN A 223 -23.12 -7.33 -22.18
C GLN A 223 -22.09 -6.79 -21.19
N ARG A 224 -22.26 -5.54 -20.75
CA ARG A 224 -21.44 -4.90 -19.70
C ARG A 224 -21.80 -5.49 -18.34
N LEU A 225 -20.79 -5.84 -17.54
CA LEU A 225 -20.92 -6.38 -16.19
C LEU A 225 -20.68 -5.32 -15.11
N THR A 226 -19.61 -4.54 -15.23
CA THR A 226 -19.23 -3.50 -14.25
C THR A 226 -19.34 -2.10 -14.84
N SER A 227 -19.45 -1.09 -13.96
CA SER A 227 -19.55 0.31 -14.38
C SER A 227 -19.00 1.31 -13.36
N GLN A 228 -18.16 0.85 -12.44
CA GLN A 228 -17.58 1.69 -11.39
C GLN A 228 -16.38 2.47 -11.93
N GLU A 229 -16.09 3.63 -11.35
CA GLU A 229 -14.89 4.39 -11.71
C GLU A 229 -13.63 3.60 -11.32
N GLY A 230 -12.69 3.47 -12.26
CA GLY A 230 -11.45 2.73 -12.06
C GLY A 230 -11.20 1.71 -13.17
N TYR A 231 -10.17 0.89 -12.99
CA TYR A 231 -9.87 -0.17 -13.95
C TYR A 231 -10.34 -1.52 -13.39
N ASP A 232 -11.38 -2.09 -13.99
CA ASP A 232 -11.73 -3.50 -13.80
C ASP A 232 -11.07 -4.38 -14.87
N GLY A 233 -10.26 -5.36 -14.45
CA GLY A 233 -9.53 -6.22 -15.38
C GLY A 233 -9.19 -7.61 -14.86
N GLY A 234 -8.86 -8.50 -15.78
CA GLY A 234 -8.46 -9.89 -15.54
C GLY A 234 -9.57 -10.73 -14.91
N PRO A 235 -10.77 -10.77 -15.51
CA PRO A 235 -11.84 -11.60 -15.01
C PRO A 235 -11.59 -13.10 -15.27
N PHE A 236 -11.86 -13.94 -14.27
CA PHE A 236 -11.91 -15.40 -14.42
C PHE A 236 -13.18 -15.96 -13.81
N PHE A 237 -13.73 -17.01 -14.42
CA PHE A 237 -14.85 -17.76 -13.85
C PHE A 237 -14.39 -18.68 -12.72
N ASP A 238 -15.28 -18.96 -11.77
CA ASP A 238 -15.14 -20.12 -10.88
C ASP A 238 -15.39 -21.44 -11.64
N ALA A 239 -15.11 -22.58 -10.99
CA ALA A 239 -15.23 -23.90 -11.62
C ALA A 239 -16.67 -24.24 -12.03
N GLU A 240 -17.66 -23.65 -11.36
CA GLU A 240 -19.08 -23.81 -11.65
C GLU A 240 -19.60 -22.84 -12.72
N GLY A 241 -18.83 -21.81 -13.09
CA GLY A 241 -19.24 -20.77 -14.03
C GLY A 241 -20.32 -19.82 -13.50
N LYS A 242 -20.52 -19.75 -12.18
CA LYS A 242 -21.55 -18.94 -11.52
C LYS A 242 -21.01 -17.61 -11.03
N ARG A 243 -19.74 -17.58 -10.65
CA ARG A 243 -19.05 -16.38 -10.16
C ARG A 243 -17.90 -16.01 -11.09
N ILE A 244 -17.53 -14.74 -11.04
CA ILE A 244 -16.26 -14.27 -11.58
C ILE A 244 -15.43 -13.59 -10.49
N CYS A 245 -14.11 -13.59 -10.64
CA CYS A 245 -13.18 -12.78 -9.86
C CYS A 245 -12.38 -11.85 -10.77
N TRP A 246 -12.01 -10.67 -10.29
CA TRP A 246 -11.19 -9.71 -11.03
C TRP A 246 -10.44 -8.78 -10.07
N ARG A 247 -9.59 -7.91 -10.62
CA ARG A 247 -9.00 -6.79 -9.86
C ARG A 247 -9.67 -5.47 -10.25
N ARG A 248 -9.88 -4.61 -9.27
CA ARG A 248 -10.32 -3.22 -9.48
C ARG A 248 -9.24 -2.28 -8.98
N PHE A 249 -8.78 -1.37 -9.85
CA PHE A 249 -7.91 -0.28 -9.44
C PHE A 249 -8.71 0.92 -8.96
N ASN A 250 -8.12 1.70 -8.06
CA ASN A 250 -8.58 3.06 -7.80
C ASN A 250 -8.40 3.97 -9.02
N ARG A 251 -8.94 5.18 -8.94
CA ARG A 251 -8.93 6.16 -10.04
C ARG A 251 -7.51 6.57 -10.45
N GLU A 252 -6.59 6.60 -9.49
CA GLU A 252 -5.18 6.95 -9.67
C GLU A 252 -4.35 5.82 -10.30
N GLY A 253 -4.82 4.57 -10.20
CA GLY A 253 -4.18 3.39 -10.77
C GLY A 253 -2.97 2.87 -9.98
N ASP A 254 -2.80 3.30 -8.73
CA ASP A 254 -1.67 2.94 -7.86
C ASP A 254 -2.04 1.92 -6.77
N GLN A 255 -3.33 1.63 -6.57
CA GLN A 255 -3.84 0.57 -5.70
C GLN A 255 -4.80 -0.31 -6.47
N ALA A 256 -4.86 -1.60 -6.12
CA ALA A 256 -5.83 -2.53 -6.68
C ALA A 256 -6.29 -3.54 -5.63
N GLU A 257 -7.57 -3.87 -5.68
CA GLU A 257 -8.17 -4.85 -4.77
C GLU A 257 -8.89 -5.95 -5.55
N ILE A 258 -9.03 -7.12 -4.94
CA ILE A 258 -9.68 -8.29 -5.53
C ILE A 258 -11.17 -8.22 -5.28
N PHE A 259 -11.96 -8.50 -6.31
CA PHE A 259 -13.41 -8.54 -6.24
C PHE A 259 -13.95 -9.85 -6.79
N THR A 260 -15.17 -10.19 -6.38
CA THR A 260 -15.97 -11.26 -6.97
C THR A 260 -17.37 -10.79 -7.31
N MET A 261 -18.03 -11.46 -8.24
CA MET A 261 -19.39 -11.17 -8.64
C MET A 261 -20.14 -12.47 -8.88
N GLU A 262 -21.32 -12.60 -8.28
CA GLU A 262 -22.31 -13.59 -8.72
C GLU A 262 -22.99 -13.09 -10.00
N LEU A 263 -22.85 -13.82 -11.10
CA LEU A 263 -23.38 -13.41 -12.41
C LEU A 263 -24.90 -13.33 -12.41
N ALA A 264 -25.55 -14.24 -11.66
CA ALA A 264 -26.97 -14.17 -11.40
C ALA A 264 -27.27 -12.98 -10.46
N GLY A 265 -27.84 -11.92 -11.02
CA GLY A 265 -28.19 -10.72 -10.24
C GLY A 265 -27.07 -9.69 -10.06
N LYS A 266 -25.88 -9.91 -10.66
CA LYS A 266 -24.74 -8.96 -10.68
C LYS A 266 -24.34 -8.44 -9.30
N LYS A 267 -24.25 -9.34 -8.31
CA LYS A 267 -23.87 -8.95 -6.94
C LYS A 267 -22.37 -8.94 -6.78
N GLU A 268 -21.79 -7.75 -6.72
CA GLU A 268 -20.35 -7.55 -6.47
C GLU A 268 -20.01 -7.69 -4.97
N LYS A 269 -18.81 -8.19 -4.68
CA LYS A 269 -18.23 -8.29 -3.35
C LYS A 269 -16.72 -8.04 -3.41
N GLN A 270 -16.24 -7.09 -2.61
CA GLN A 270 -14.81 -6.85 -2.42
C GLN A 270 -14.21 -7.94 -1.53
N LEU A 271 -13.12 -8.55 -1.97
CA LEU A 271 -12.40 -9.61 -1.28
C LEU A 271 -11.05 -9.19 -0.71
N THR A 272 -10.53 -8.00 -0.97
CA THR A 272 -9.33 -7.50 -0.27
C THR A 272 -9.46 -5.99 -0.03
N ASP A 273 -8.81 -5.48 1.03
CA ASP A 273 -8.67 -4.05 1.32
C ASP A 273 -7.29 -3.84 1.97
N LEU A 274 -6.25 -4.02 1.17
CA LEU A 274 -4.86 -4.03 1.63
C LEU A 274 -4.17 -2.67 1.46
N GLY A 275 -4.77 -1.75 0.69
CA GLY A 275 -4.13 -0.48 0.34
C GLY A 275 -2.85 -0.67 -0.48
N ALA A 276 -2.74 -1.83 -1.14
CA ALA A 276 -1.61 -2.30 -1.92
C ALA A 276 -2.07 -2.64 -3.35
N MET A 277 -1.15 -3.14 -4.18
CA MET A 277 -1.45 -3.62 -5.53
C MET A 277 -1.80 -5.10 -5.49
N SER A 278 -3.08 -5.44 -5.32
CA SER A 278 -3.58 -6.82 -5.43
C SER A 278 -3.95 -7.14 -6.88
N TRP A 279 -3.27 -8.13 -7.47
CA TRP A 279 -3.29 -8.41 -8.90
C TRP A 279 -3.46 -9.91 -9.19
N ALA A 280 -4.07 -10.22 -10.34
CA ALA A 280 -4.18 -11.54 -10.96
C ALA A 280 -4.81 -12.58 -10.03
N PRO A 281 -6.05 -12.34 -9.55
CA PRO A 281 -6.76 -13.32 -8.76
C PRO A 281 -7.12 -14.55 -9.60
N TYR A 282 -7.13 -15.72 -9.00
CA TYR A 282 -7.54 -16.96 -9.64
C TYR A 282 -8.22 -17.89 -8.63
N PHE A 283 -9.36 -18.47 -8.98
CA PHE A 283 -10.08 -19.40 -8.10
C PHE A 283 -9.35 -20.73 -7.97
N HIS A 284 -9.32 -21.28 -6.76
CA HIS A 284 -9.10 -22.71 -6.61
C HIS A 284 -10.34 -23.49 -7.11
N PRO A 285 -10.19 -24.67 -7.77
CA PRO A 285 -11.33 -25.43 -8.29
C PRO A 285 -12.37 -25.87 -7.24
N SER A 286 -12.05 -25.85 -5.95
CA SER A 286 -13.03 -26.08 -4.88
C SER A 286 -14.01 -24.93 -4.68
N GLY A 287 -13.71 -23.73 -5.19
CA GLY A 287 -14.52 -22.54 -5.02
C GLY A 287 -14.50 -21.92 -3.62
N GLU A 288 -13.67 -22.44 -2.70
CA GLU A 288 -13.58 -22.00 -1.30
C GLU A 288 -12.62 -20.82 -1.07
N TYR A 289 -11.66 -20.62 -1.97
CA TYR A 289 -10.69 -19.52 -1.87
C TYR A 289 -10.11 -19.15 -3.24
N LEU A 290 -9.42 -18.01 -3.26
CA LEU A 290 -8.68 -17.49 -4.40
C LEU A 290 -7.21 -17.34 -4.02
N ILE A 291 -6.35 -17.40 -5.03
CA ILE A 291 -4.96 -16.97 -4.95
C ILE A 291 -4.78 -15.69 -5.76
N PHE A 292 -3.93 -14.77 -5.30
CA PHE A 292 -3.62 -13.52 -6.00
C PHE A 292 -2.18 -13.11 -5.70
N ALA A 293 -1.63 -12.16 -6.44
CA ALA A 293 -0.34 -11.57 -6.19
C ALA A 293 -0.49 -10.19 -5.54
N THR A 294 0.35 -9.83 -4.57
CA THR A 294 0.35 -8.48 -4.01
C THR A 294 1.75 -7.98 -3.69
N ASN A 295 1.91 -6.66 -3.74
CA ASN A 295 3.15 -5.96 -3.36
C ASN A 295 3.15 -5.48 -1.89
N LEU A 296 2.32 -6.11 -1.05
CA LEU A 296 2.20 -5.82 0.38
C LEU A 296 3.57 -5.84 1.10
N ASN A 297 4.52 -6.64 0.61
CA ASN A 297 5.88 -6.76 1.16
C ASN A 297 6.94 -5.93 0.42
N GLY A 298 6.53 -4.95 -0.39
CA GLY A 298 7.43 -3.99 -1.03
C GLY A 298 7.05 -3.69 -2.47
N PHE A 299 7.23 -2.44 -2.92
CA PHE A 299 6.73 -1.97 -4.23
C PHE A 299 7.16 -2.85 -5.43
N ALA A 300 8.41 -3.32 -5.42
CA ALA A 300 8.96 -4.18 -6.45
C ALA A 300 8.91 -5.68 -6.11
N ASN A 301 8.43 -6.03 -4.90
CA ASN A 301 8.34 -7.40 -4.41
C ASN A 301 6.88 -7.89 -4.47
N PHE A 302 6.53 -8.61 -5.53
CA PHE A 302 5.23 -9.25 -5.65
C PHE A 302 5.31 -10.70 -5.15
N GLU A 303 4.39 -11.05 -4.26
CA GLU A 303 4.28 -12.37 -3.65
C GLU A 303 2.85 -12.88 -3.78
N LEU A 304 2.68 -14.20 -3.79
CA LEU A 304 1.37 -14.83 -3.83
C LEU A 304 0.73 -14.89 -2.44
N TYR A 305 -0.57 -14.65 -2.39
CA TYR A 305 -1.42 -14.68 -1.19
C TYR A 305 -2.72 -15.41 -1.49
N LEU A 306 -3.30 -16.01 -0.46
CA LEU A 306 -4.63 -16.60 -0.48
C LEU A 306 -5.63 -15.67 0.17
N VAL A 307 -6.87 -15.74 -0.29
CA VAL A 307 -8.02 -15.13 0.37
C VAL A 307 -9.21 -16.06 0.29
N ASP A 308 -9.95 -16.20 1.38
CA ASP A 308 -11.15 -17.03 1.38
C ASP A 308 -12.22 -16.43 0.44
N ALA A 309 -13.02 -17.28 -0.20
CA ALA A 309 -14.03 -16.84 -1.16
C ALA A 309 -15.19 -16.09 -0.49
N ALA A 310 -15.33 -16.20 0.84
CA ALA A 310 -16.23 -15.37 1.62
C ALA A 310 -15.62 -14.00 1.95
N GLY A 311 -14.32 -13.76 1.74
CA GLY A 311 -13.66 -12.51 2.11
C GLY A 311 -13.81 -12.17 3.60
N GLU A 312 -13.97 -13.18 4.44
CA GLU A 312 -14.18 -13.05 5.89
C GLU A 312 -12.88 -13.16 6.66
N LYS A 313 -11.79 -13.62 6.05
CA LYS A 313 -10.49 -13.81 6.69
C LYS A 313 -9.43 -12.88 6.11
N ASP A 314 -8.41 -12.60 6.93
CA ASP A 314 -7.21 -11.91 6.46
C ASP A 314 -6.43 -12.75 5.45
N PRO A 315 -5.83 -12.15 4.41
CA PRO A 315 -5.07 -12.90 3.42
C PRO A 315 -3.85 -13.62 3.99
N VAL A 316 -3.61 -14.85 3.50
CA VAL A 316 -2.49 -15.70 3.93
C VAL A 316 -1.38 -15.70 2.89
N ARG A 317 -0.14 -15.38 3.27
CA ARG A 317 1.02 -15.40 2.37
C ARG A 317 1.37 -16.83 1.92
N VAL A 318 1.68 -16.98 0.62
CA VAL A 318 2.04 -18.25 -0.02
C VAL A 318 3.52 -18.31 -0.36
N THR A 319 4.04 -17.32 -1.10
CA THR A 319 5.45 -17.30 -1.53
C THR A 319 6.27 -16.31 -0.73
N TRP A 320 7.57 -16.59 -0.63
CA TRP A 320 8.51 -15.79 0.16
C TRP A 320 9.79 -15.44 -0.61
N THR A 321 9.72 -15.43 -1.95
CA THR A 321 10.88 -15.20 -2.81
C THR A 321 10.92 -13.76 -3.31
N GLU A 322 11.94 -13.00 -2.87
CA GLU A 322 12.13 -11.61 -3.30
C GLU A 322 12.09 -11.47 -4.84
N GLY A 323 11.33 -10.47 -5.30
CA GLY A 323 11.26 -10.08 -6.71
C GLY A 323 9.84 -10.14 -7.23
N PHE A 324 9.55 -11.08 -8.11
CA PHE A 324 8.21 -11.18 -8.70
C PHE A 324 7.77 -12.62 -8.69
N ASP A 325 6.71 -12.89 -7.95
CA ASP A 325 5.84 -14.04 -8.05
C ASP A 325 4.42 -13.52 -8.34
N GLY A 326 3.85 -13.91 -9.48
CA GLY A 326 2.53 -13.45 -9.88
C GLY A 326 1.93 -14.25 -11.01
N LEU A 327 0.75 -13.84 -11.49
CA LEU A 327 -0.02 -14.55 -12.51
C LEU A 327 -0.25 -16.04 -12.14
N PRO A 328 -0.77 -16.33 -10.93
CA PRO A 328 -1.03 -17.70 -10.50
C PRO A 328 -2.20 -18.34 -11.27
N ALA A 329 -2.12 -19.63 -11.52
CA ALA A 329 -3.21 -20.43 -12.05
C ALA A 329 -3.16 -21.85 -11.46
N PHE A 330 -4.29 -22.31 -10.90
CA PHE A 330 -4.43 -23.69 -10.43
C PHE A 330 -4.69 -24.65 -11.59
N SER A 331 -4.20 -25.88 -11.49
CA SER A 331 -4.61 -26.96 -12.38
C SER A 331 -6.08 -27.33 -12.14
N PRO A 332 -6.78 -27.92 -13.13
CA PRO A 332 -8.20 -28.26 -13.00
C PRO A 332 -8.54 -29.21 -11.86
N ASP A 333 -7.58 -30.05 -11.45
CA ASP A 333 -7.69 -30.97 -10.32
C ASP A 333 -7.35 -30.34 -8.96
N GLY A 334 -6.92 -29.07 -8.93
CA GLY A 334 -6.57 -28.32 -7.71
C GLY A 334 -5.23 -28.69 -7.08
N ASN A 335 -4.54 -29.71 -7.60
CA ASN A 335 -3.34 -30.26 -6.94
C ASN A 335 -2.02 -29.65 -7.41
N ARG A 336 -2.04 -28.72 -8.38
CA ARG A 336 -0.85 -28.02 -8.87
C ARG A 336 -1.12 -26.54 -9.02
N LEU A 337 -0.09 -25.73 -8.80
CA LEU A 337 -0.08 -24.31 -9.05
C LEU A 337 1.00 -23.98 -10.08
N SER A 338 0.63 -23.23 -11.12
CA SER A 338 1.60 -22.53 -11.96
C SER A 338 1.60 -21.04 -11.67
N TRP A 339 2.77 -20.41 -11.72
CA TRP A 339 2.88 -18.96 -11.58
C TRP A 339 4.11 -18.47 -12.34
N THR A 340 4.13 -17.16 -12.64
CA THR A 340 5.25 -16.49 -13.26
C THR A 340 6.19 -15.96 -12.17
N SER A 341 7.47 -16.31 -12.26
CA SER A 341 8.46 -15.95 -11.26
C SER A 341 9.80 -15.47 -11.84
N LYS A 342 10.52 -14.65 -11.08
CA LYS A 342 11.95 -14.32 -11.31
C LYS A 342 12.92 -15.15 -10.44
N ARG A 343 12.43 -16.18 -9.74
CA ARG A 343 13.22 -16.98 -8.79
C ARG A 343 14.42 -17.74 -9.37
N SER A 344 14.55 -17.87 -10.70
CA SER A 344 15.72 -18.49 -11.32
C SER A 344 16.96 -17.59 -11.37
N GLY A 345 16.82 -16.29 -11.08
CA GLY A 345 17.91 -15.32 -11.18
C GLY A 345 18.30 -14.97 -12.64
N LEU A 346 17.62 -15.54 -13.64
CA LEU A 346 17.86 -15.23 -15.04
C LEU A 346 17.23 -13.87 -15.43
N PRO A 347 17.74 -13.20 -16.48
CA PRO A 347 17.11 -12.01 -17.02
C PRO A 347 15.69 -12.32 -17.51
N GLY A 348 14.68 -11.76 -16.83
CA GLY A 348 13.27 -11.90 -17.19
C GLY A 348 12.54 -12.99 -16.40
N SER A 349 11.21 -12.86 -16.32
CA SER A 349 10.35 -13.82 -15.62
C SER A 349 10.13 -15.10 -16.44
N GLN A 350 9.91 -16.22 -15.77
CA GLN A 350 9.61 -17.52 -16.36
C GLN A 350 8.44 -18.18 -15.62
N ILE A 351 7.78 -19.16 -16.23
CA ILE A 351 6.68 -19.90 -15.58
C ILE A 351 7.25 -21.06 -14.78
N PHE A 352 6.75 -21.25 -13.57
CA PHE A 352 7.03 -22.34 -12.66
C PHE A 352 5.78 -23.17 -12.41
N LEU A 353 5.99 -24.41 -11.97
CA LEU A 353 4.95 -25.36 -11.60
C LEU A 353 5.35 -26.06 -10.31
N GLY A 354 4.45 -26.10 -9.33
CA GLY A 354 4.62 -26.83 -8.08
C GLY A 354 3.40 -27.70 -7.77
N GLN A 355 3.58 -28.68 -6.90
CA GLN A 355 2.48 -29.39 -6.24
C GLN A 355 1.87 -28.48 -5.19
N TRP A 356 0.54 -28.42 -5.16
CA TRP A 356 -0.23 -27.58 -4.27
C TRP A 356 -0.82 -28.39 -3.11
N ASN A 357 -0.67 -27.89 -1.89
CA ASN A 357 -1.28 -28.49 -0.70
C ASN A 357 -2.62 -27.81 -0.37
N HIS A 358 -3.70 -28.33 -0.95
CA HIS A 358 -5.06 -27.80 -0.76
C HIS A 358 -5.51 -27.83 0.71
N ASP A 359 -5.32 -28.96 1.40
CA ASP A 359 -5.74 -29.10 2.81
C ASP A 359 -4.96 -28.14 3.72
N GLY A 360 -3.66 -27.95 3.45
CA GLY A 360 -2.84 -26.96 4.14
C GLY A 360 -3.32 -25.52 3.93
N ALA A 361 -3.76 -25.19 2.72
CA ALA A 361 -4.34 -23.89 2.40
C ALA A 361 -5.62 -23.61 3.17
N LEU A 362 -6.55 -24.57 3.21
CA LEU A 362 -7.79 -24.46 3.98
C LEU A 362 -7.53 -24.32 5.48
N ALA A 363 -6.62 -25.12 6.02
CA ALA A 363 -6.26 -25.04 7.44
C ALA A 363 -5.68 -23.67 7.80
N LEU A 364 -4.83 -23.11 6.94
CA LEU A 364 -4.24 -21.78 7.12
C LEU A 364 -5.29 -20.67 7.05
N LEU A 365 -6.19 -20.72 6.06
CA LEU A 365 -7.27 -19.74 5.93
C LEU A 365 -8.26 -19.81 7.10
N ALA A 366 -8.62 -21.01 7.56
CA ALA A 366 -9.50 -21.18 8.72
C ALA A 366 -8.85 -20.63 10.01
N ALA A 367 -7.52 -20.77 10.14
CA ALA A 367 -6.75 -20.24 11.26
C ALA A 367 -6.44 -18.74 11.14
N ALA A 368 -6.64 -18.13 9.98
CA ALA A 368 -6.41 -16.71 9.79
C ALA A 368 -7.42 -15.88 10.62
N PRO A 369 -7.02 -14.68 11.07
CA PRO A 369 -7.92 -13.75 11.74
C PRO A 369 -9.14 -13.43 10.87
N ASP A 370 -10.28 -13.17 11.52
CA ASP A 370 -11.41 -12.58 10.80
C ASP A 370 -11.02 -11.19 10.30
N ARG A 371 -11.39 -10.89 9.07
CA ARG A 371 -11.06 -9.62 8.42
C ARG A 371 -11.76 -8.49 9.14
N GLY A 372 -10.97 -7.50 9.56
CA GLY A 372 -11.46 -6.38 10.36
C GLY A 372 -11.68 -6.73 11.84
N ALA A 373 -11.43 -7.98 12.25
CA ALA A 373 -11.25 -8.26 13.67
C ALA A 373 -9.94 -7.64 14.13
N ALA A 374 -9.97 -7.03 15.31
CA ALA A 374 -8.74 -6.71 16.02
C ALA A 374 -7.90 -8.00 16.12
N PRO A 375 -6.60 -7.99 15.79
CA PRO A 375 -5.78 -9.18 15.95
C PRO A 375 -5.77 -9.58 17.41
N ASN A 376 -6.39 -10.71 17.69
CA ASN A 376 -6.22 -11.40 18.95
C ASN A 376 -4.78 -11.94 18.95
N GLY A 377 -3.86 -11.17 19.51
CA GLY A 377 -2.56 -11.67 19.90
C GLY A 377 -2.71 -12.86 20.86
N PRO A 378 -1.70 -13.72 20.98
CA PRO A 378 -1.74 -14.87 21.87
C PRO A 378 -1.53 -14.40 23.33
N ASP A 379 -2.57 -13.81 23.91
CA ASP A 379 -2.85 -13.89 25.35
C ASP A 379 -4.26 -13.34 25.59
N SER A 380 -5.17 -14.22 25.98
CA SER A 380 -6.56 -13.89 26.27
C SER A 380 -6.67 -13.11 27.58
N GLN A 381 -6.44 -11.79 27.51
CA GLN A 381 -7.16 -10.71 28.20
C GLN A 381 -6.57 -9.36 27.76
N GLU A 382 -7.32 -8.55 27.01
CA GLU A 382 -6.89 -7.19 26.69
C GLU A 382 -6.60 -6.39 27.99
N PRO A 383 -5.52 -5.60 28.06
CA PRO A 383 -5.26 -4.72 29.20
C PRO A 383 -6.40 -3.72 29.42
N GLY A 384 -7.25 -3.99 30.41
CA GLY A 384 -8.36 -3.13 30.79
C GLY A 384 -7.94 -2.01 31.77
N PRO A 385 -8.78 -0.97 31.94
CA PRO A 385 -8.59 0.02 32.99
C PRO A 385 -8.60 -0.61 34.38
N SER A 386 -7.87 -0.02 35.33
CA SER A 386 -7.84 -0.48 36.71
C SER A 386 -9.24 -0.39 37.37
N LEU A 387 -9.47 -1.22 38.40
CA LEU A 387 -10.73 -1.18 39.16
C LEU A 387 -10.98 0.20 39.77
N ASP A 388 -9.93 0.87 40.25
CA ASP A 388 -10.01 2.22 40.81
C ASP A 388 -10.43 3.24 39.76
N ALA A 389 -9.93 3.12 38.52
CA ALA A 389 -10.36 3.97 37.41
C ALA A 389 -11.84 3.80 37.08
N LEU A 390 -12.33 2.56 37.06
CA LEU A 390 -13.75 2.24 36.83
C LEU A 390 -14.65 2.73 37.98
N GLN A 391 -14.22 2.60 39.22
CA GLN A 391 -14.95 3.13 40.37
C GLN A 391 -15.04 4.65 40.32
N GLY A 392 -13.93 5.32 40.00
CA GLY A 392 -13.91 6.76 39.87
C GLY A 392 -14.77 7.25 38.70
N LEU A 393 -14.78 6.56 37.56
CA LEU A 393 -15.71 6.82 36.46
C LEU A 393 -17.18 6.71 36.90
N ALA A 394 -17.52 5.73 37.75
CA ALA A 394 -18.86 5.58 38.30
C ALA A 394 -19.24 6.66 39.33
N SER A 395 -18.26 7.42 39.83
CA SER A 395 -18.45 8.47 40.83
C SER A 395 -18.66 9.87 40.25
N THR A 396 -18.47 10.04 38.93
CA THR A 396 -18.62 11.35 38.28
C THR A 396 -20.07 11.83 38.25
N SER A 397 -20.24 13.15 38.15
CA SER A 397 -21.54 13.81 38.23
C SER A 397 -22.06 14.25 36.86
N ALA A 398 -23.36 14.49 36.76
CA ALA A 398 -23.97 15.00 35.53
C ALA A 398 -23.70 16.49 35.25
N LYS A 399 -22.97 17.19 36.14
CA LYS A 399 -22.59 18.59 35.96
C LYS A 399 -21.15 18.63 35.46
N ILE A 400 -20.80 19.68 34.71
CA ILE A 400 -19.39 19.93 34.40
C ILE A 400 -18.70 20.33 35.70
N ASP A 401 -17.90 19.44 36.27
CA ASP A 401 -17.29 19.59 37.59
C ASP A 401 -15.76 19.53 37.54
N LYS A 402 -15.11 20.34 38.37
CA LYS A 402 -13.65 20.39 38.43
C LYS A 402 -13.05 19.09 38.98
N GLY A 403 -13.74 18.43 39.91
CA GLY A 403 -13.36 17.15 40.48
C GLY A 403 -13.40 16.04 39.43
N ASP A 404 -14.46 15.99 38.63
CA ASP A 404 -14.63 14.99 37.57
C ASP A 404 -13.56 15.16 36.47
N LEU A 405 -13.33 16.41 36.01
CA LEU A 405 -12.23 16.73 35.09
C LEU A 405 -10.87 16.28 35.65
N ARG A 406 -10.60 16.59 36.92
CA ARG A 406 -9.34 16.21 37.58
C ARG A 406 -9.19 14.69 37.66
N HIS A 407 -10.27 13.98 37.98
CA HIS A 407 -10.28 12.52 38.07
C HIS A 407 -9.90 11.88 36.73
N HIS A 408 -10.55 12.31 35.63
CA HIS A 408 -10.22 11.84 34.29
C HIS A 408 -8.75 12.12 33.92
N ILE A 409 -8.25 13.32 34.21
CA ILE A 409 -6.87 13.70 33.92
C ILE A 409 -5.88 12.89 34.74
N GLU A 410 -6.11 12.69 36.04
CA GLU A 410 -5.21 11.94 36.93
C GLU A 410 -5.09 10.48 36.51
N TYR A 411 -6.19 9.86 36.06
CA TYR A 411 -6.13 8.52 35.48
C TYR A 411 -5.39 8.51 34.13
N LEU A 412 -5.83 9.34 33.17
CA LEU A 412 -5.26 9.34 31.82
C LEU A 412 -3.78 9.78 31.79
N ALA A 413 -3.32 10.57 32.76
CA ALA A 413 -1.91 10.91 32.95
C ALA A 413 -1.23 10.03 34.02
N GLY A 414 -1.85 8.91 34.40
CA GLY A 414 -1.38 8.02 35.44
C GLY A 414 -0.20 7.16 34.99
N PRO A 415 0.64 6.71 35.94
CA PRO A 415 1.82 5.90 35.64
C PRO A 415 1.48 4.57 34.99
N GLU A 416 0.32 3.98 35.28
CA GLU A 416 -0.08 2.68 34.76
C GLU A 416 -0.44 2.66 33.26
N LEU A 417 -0.55 3.85 32.65
CA LEU A 417 -0.78 4.01 31.21
C LEU A 417 0.51 4.38 30.46
N GLU A 418 1.65 4.53 31.15
CA GLU A 418 3.00 4.67 30.56
C GLU A 418 3.11 5.74 29.44
N GLY A 419 2.30 6.80 29.53
CA GLY A 419 2.29 7.87 28.54
C GLY A 419 1.55 7.55 27.22
N ARG A 420 0.86 6.41 27.16
CA ARG A 420 -0.22 6.12 26.19
C ARG A 420 0.14 6.26 24.72
N MET A 421 1.35 5.87 24.33
CA MET A 421 1.72 5.87 22.92
C MET A 421 0.80 4.96 22.11
N THR A 422 0.43 5.40 20.90
CA THR A 422 -0.40 4.66 19.95
C THR A 422 0.01 3.18 19.92
N GLY A 423 -0.96 2.27 19.99
CA GLY A 423 -0.73 0.82 19.94
C GLY A 423 0.14 0.23 21.06
N THR A 424 0.29 0.93 22.19
CA THR A 424 0.88 0.36 23.42
C THR A 424 -0.21 -0.17 24.36
N PRO A 425 0.11 -1.06 25.30
CA PRO A 425 -0.83 -1.47 26.35
C PRO A 425 -1.43 -0.29 27.13
N GLY A 426 -0.66 0.80 27.30
CA GLY A 426 -1.14 2.02 27.94
C GLY A 426 -2.25 2.73 27.16
N GLU A 427 -2.13 2.80 25.83
CA GLU A 427 -3.18 3.33 24.95
C GLU A 427 -4.41 2.40 24.91
N GLN A 428 -4.21 1.08 24.95
CA GLN A 428 -5.32 0.13 25.06
C GLN A 428 -6.14 0.33 26.33
N LYS A 429 -5.49 0.54 27.49
CA LYS A 429 -6.18 0.88 28.75
C LYS A 429 -6.95 2.20 28.64
N ALA A 430 -6.33 3.23 28.05
CA ALA A 430 -6.92 4.56 27.87
C ALA A 430 -8.20 4.50 27.01
N THR A 431 -8.11 3.84 25.86
CA THR A 431 -9.22 3.69 24.92
C THR A 431 -10.33 2.82 25.51
N ALA A 432 -9.99 1.76 26.25
CA ALA A 432 -10.97 0.95 26.98
C ALA A 432 -11.69 1.76 28.07
N TYR A 433 -10.99 2.64 28.78
CA TYR A 433 -11.59 3.57 29.75
C TYR A 433 -12.62 4.51 29.10
N VAL A 434 -12.28 5.12 27.95
CA VAL A 434 -13.22 5.98 27.21
C VAL A 434 -14.42 5.19 26.71
N ALA A 435 -14.22 3.97 26.17
CA ALA A 435 -15.30 3.12 25.71
C ALA A 435 -16.26 2.76 26.86
N LYS A 436 -15.73 2.44 28.05
CA LYS A 436 -16.54 2.18 29.26
C LYS A 436 -17.30 3.42 29.72
N ALA A 437 -16.72 4.61 29.58
CA ALA A 437 -17.44 5.85 29.82
C ALA A 437 -18.61 6.02 28.84
N PHE A 438 -18.38 5.84 27.53
CA PHE A 438 -19.45 5.93 26.53
C PHE A 438 -20.57 4.91 26.77
N GLU A 439 -20.21 3.68 27.13
CA GLU A 439 -21.16 2.62 27.49
C GLU A 439 -22.00 3.01 28.71
N ALA A 440 -21.38 3.47 29.79
CA ALA A 440 -22.06 3.90 31.01
C ALA A 440 -23.03 5.09 30.78
N LEU A 441 -22.68 5.96 29.84
CA LEU A 441 -23.50 7.10 29.43
C LEU A 441 -24.63 6.71 28.46
N GLY A 442 -24.66 5.47 27.97
CA GLY A 442 -25.67 4.96 27.06
C GLY A 442 -25.52 5.46 25.61
N LEU A 443 -24.34 5.95 25.24
CA LEU A 443 -24.01 6.24 23.83
C LEU A 443 -24.05 4.94 23.03
N LYS A 444 -24.28 5.02 21.73
CA LYS A 444 -24.25 3.86 20.82
C LYS A 444 -22.99 3.88 19.97
N PRO A 445 -22.41 2.73 19.61
CA PRO A 445 -21.44 2.66 18.53
C PRO A 445 -21.91 3.46 17.30
N PHE A 446 -21.01 4.25 16.74
CA PHE A 446 -21.26 4.90 15.46
C PHE A 446 -20.77 3.94 14.37
N LEU A 447 -21.62 3.50 13.43
CA LEU A 447 -21.26 2.71 12.23
C LEU A 447 -20.28 1.52 12.40
N ALA A 448 -20.23 0.94 13.60
CA ALA A 448 -19.41 -0.20 13.97
C ALA A 448 -20.17 -1.10 14.94
N GLU A 449 -19.69 -2.33 15.15
CA GLU A 449 -20.29 -3.29 16.08
C GLU A 449 -20.05 -2.88 17.54
N ASP A 450 -18.89 -2.31 17.84
CA ASP A 450 -18.50 -1.76 19.13
C ASP A 450 -17.98 -0.31 19.00
N TYR A 451 -17.44 0.25 20.08
CA TYR A 451 -16.93 1.63 20.06
C TYR A 451 -15.56 1.76 19.37
N PHE A 452 -14.88 0.68 19.03
CA PHE A 452 -13.50 0.70 18.59
C PHE A 452 -13.40 0.77 17.07
N TYR A 453 -12.46 1.59 16.62
CA TYR A 453 -12.08 1.74 15.21
C TYR A 453 -10.58 1.48 15.09
N PRO A 454 -10.17 0.21 14.93
CA PRO A 454 -8.76 -0.17 14.85
C PRO A 454 -8.15 0.31 13.52
N PHE A 455 -6.87 0.64 13.55
CA PHE A 455 -6.11 0.95 12.35
C PHE A 455 -4.65 0.49 12.49
N GLU A 456 -4.10 -0.07 11.41
CA GLU A 456 -2.68 -0.39 11.35
C GLU A 456 -1.85 0.88 11.10
N PHE A 457 -0.73 0.99 11.80
CA PHE A 457 0.28 2.00 11.55
C PHE A 457 1.69 1.41 11.73
N THR A 458 2.69 2.05 11.14
CA THR A 458 4.09 1.68 11.38
C THR A 458 4.58 2.43 12.63
N ALA A 459 4.74 1.71 13.74
CA ALA A 459 5.18 2.25 15.03
C ALA A 459 6.69 2.54 15.13
N GLY A 460 7.46 1.99 14.20
CA GLY A 460 8.89 2.12 14.19
C GLY A 460 9.50 1.68 12.88
N VAL A 461 10.73 2.10 12.67
CA VAL A 461 11.58 1.65 11.56
C VAL A 461 12.90 1.26 12.17
N ASP A 462 13.32 0.03 11.96
CA ASP A 462 14.61 -0.49 12.39
C ASP A 462 15.51 -0.76 11.20
N LEU A 463 16.81 -0.80 11.47
CA LEU A 463 17.78 -1.28 10.50
C LEU A 463 17.69 -2.81 10.46
N GLY A 464 17.49 -3.37 9.27
CA GLY A 464 17.67 -4.80 9.07
C GLY A 464 19.16 -5.19 9.07
N GLU A 465 19.43 -6.49 9.21
CA GLU A 465 20.78 -7.02 9.35
C GLU A 465 21.60 -6.96 8.05
N LYS A 466 20.96 -6.77 6.89
CA LYS A 466 21.62 -6.81 5.58
C LYS A 466 22.27 -5.47 5.19
N ASN A 467 22.18 -4.42 6.01
CA ASN A 467 22.74 -3.11 5.68
C ASN A 467 24.26 -3.16 5.45
N LYS A 468 24.70 -2.79 4.24
CA LYS A 468 26.11 -2.75 3.86
C LYS A 468 26.37 -1.56 2.94
N LEU A 469 27.48 -0.86 3.12
CA LEU A 469 27.87 0.21 2.19
C LEU A 469 29.37 0.16 1.94
N THR A 470 29.70 0.09 0.67
CA THR A 470 31.07 0.17 0.16
C THR A 470 31.23 1.44 -0.65
N LEU A 471 32.22 2.26 -0.28
CA LEU A 471 32.57 3.48 -0.99
C LEU A 471 34.00 3.36 -1.53
N THR A 472 34.19 3.63 -2.83
CA THR A 472 35.53 3.79 -3.42
C THR A 472 35.73 5.25 -3.78
N THR A 473 36.86 5.85 -3.41
CA THR A 473 37.27 7.20 -3.82
C THR A 473 38.78 7.33 -3.79
N GLY A 474 39.37 8.08 -4.73
CA GLY A 474 40.83 8.27 -4.80
C GLY A 474 41.65 6.97 -5.00
N GLY A 475 41.01 5.89 -5.46
CA GLY A 475 41.63 4.56 -5.59
C GLY A 475 41.59 3.71 -4.31
N GLU A 476 41.04 4.23 -3.21
CA GLU A 476 40.87 3.52 -1.95
C GLU A 476 39.43 3.00 -1.81
N LYS A 477 39.28 1.73 -1.44
CA LYS A 477 37.99 1.10 -1.15
C LYS A 477 37.77 1.07 0.37
N MET A 478 36.65 1.61 0.83
CA MET A 478 36.25 1.67 2.24
C MET A 478 34.93 0.91 2.44
N GLU A 479 34.89 0.05 3.45
CA GLU A 479 33.65 -0.55 3.94
C GLU A 479 33.16 0.28 5.13
N LEU A 480 31.95 0.83 5.04
CA LEU A 480 31.42 1.77 6.03
C LEU A 480 30.46 1.08 7.00
N GLU A 481 30.62 1.37 8.29
CA GLU A 481 29.80 0.79 9.35
C GLU A 481 28.50 1.59 9.54
N VAL A 482 27.36 0.88 9.54
CA VAL A 482 26.05 1.47 9.78
C VAL A 482 25.96 2.01 11.22
N ASN A 483 25.26 3.12 11.44
CA ASN A 483 25.20 3.89 12.70
C ASN A 483 26.48 4.66 13.07
N ARG A 484 27.64 4.32 12.51
CA ARG A 484 28.91 5.04 12.75
C ARG A 484 29.25 5.99 11.61
N ASP A 485 29.32 5.46 10.40
CA ASP A 485 29.82 6.15 9.21
C ASP A 485 28.66 6.60 8.30
N TRP A 486 27.58 5.82 8.27
CA TRP A 486 26.41 6.08 7.44
C TRP A 486 25.13 5.53 8.10
N LYS A 487 23.98 6.02 7.65
CA LYS A 487 22.66 5.52 8.07
C LYS A 487 21.63 5.72 6.97
N PRO A 488 20.87 4.68 6.56
CA PRO A 488 19.80 4.84 5.58
C PRO A 488 18.66 5.71 6.12
N LEU A 489 17.93 6.37 5.22
CA LEU A 489 16.74 7.12 5.56
C LEU A 489 15.50 6.22 5.51
N SER A 490 14.52 6.46 6.36
CA SER A 490 13.32 5.62 6.51
C SER A 490 12.48 5.46 5.24
N PHE A 491 12.56 6.42 4.32
CA PHE A 491 11.88 6.39 3.02
C PHE A 491 12.75 5.84 1.88
N SER A 492 13.96 5.37 2.17
CA SER A 492 14.88 4.88 1.15
C SER A 492 14.32 3.70 0.39
N GLN A 493 14.66 3.62 -0.90
CA GLN A 493 14.56 2.38 -1.64
C GLN A 493 15.36 1.28 -0.97
N LEU A 494 14.73 0.12 -0.78
CA LEU A 494 15.35 -1.08 -0.20
C LEU A 494 16.11 -1.90 -1.26
N GLY A 495 16.98 -2.79 -0.79
CA GLY A 495 17.75 -3.71 -1.61
C GLY A 495 19.14 -3.20 -1.99
N GLU A 496 19.75 -3.81 -3.00
CA GLU A 496 21.09 -3.47 -3.48
C GLU A 496 21.04 -2.40 -4.59
N ILE A 497 21.77 -1.32 -4.39
CA ILE A 497 21.92 -0.22 -5.36
C ILE A 497 23.40 0.02 -5.63
N GLN A 498 23.75 0.08 -6.91
CA GLN A 498 25.10 0.35 -7.38
C GLN A 498 25.06 1.41 -8.49
N ALA A 499 25.96 2.39 -8.39
CA ALA A 499 26.28 3.31 -9.49
C ALA A 499 27.77 3.66 -9.48
N GLU A 500 28.32 3.84 -10.68
CA GLU A 500 29.75 4.02 -10.92
C GLU A 500 30.22 5.49 -10.82
N GLU A 501 29.30 6.41 -10.53
CA GLU A 501 29.62 7.84 -10.44
C GLU A 501 28.86 8.51 -9.30
N ILE A 502 29.52 9.49 -8.67
CA ILE A 502 28.93 10.41 -7.70
C ILE A 502 29.02 11.84 -8.25
N VAL A 503 27.96 12.61 -8.10
CA VAL A 503 27.91 14.04 -8.44
C VAL A 503 27.43 14.85 -7.25
N PHE A 504 28.10 15.97 -6.97
CA PHE A 504 27.70 16.89 -5.92
C PHE A 504 26.77 17.98 -6.47
N ALA A 505 25.57 18.04 -5.92
CA ALA A 505 24.49 18.93 -6.35
C ALA A 505 24.14 19.93 -5.24
N GLY A 506 25.13 20.53 -4.57
CA GLY A 506 24.91 21.58 -3.55
C GLY A 506 23.89 21.17 -2.48
N TYR A 507 22.87 22.00 -2.26
CA TYR A 507 21.76 21.66 -1.35
C TYR A 507 20.69 20.75 -1.97
N GLY A 508 20.78 20.37 -3.24
CA GLY A 508 19.81 19.50 -3.91
C GLY A 508 18.44 20.13 -4.15
N ILE A 509 18.36 21.47 -4.16
CA ILE A 509 17.10 22.23 -4.24
C ILE A 509 16.84 22.66 -5.69
N GLU A 510 15.58 22.57 -6.11
CA GLU A 510 15.06 23.09 -7.38
C GLU A 510 13.87 24.02 -7.10
N ILE A 511 13.95 25.28 -7.52
CA ILE A 511 12.90 26.29 -7.43
C ILE A 511 12.57 26.77 -8.86
N PRO A 512 11.38 26.46 -9.39
CA PRO A 512 10.99 26.86 -10.74
C PRO A 512 10.79 28.38 -10.85
N LYS A 513 11.02 28.92 -12.05
CA LYS A 513 10.86 30.36 -12.32
C LYS A 513 9.39 30.77 -12.25
N GLY A 514 9.09 31.87 -11.55
CA GLY A 514 7.83 32.60 -11.75
C GLY A 514 6.64 32.15 -10.90
N GLN A 515 6.83 31.31 -9.88
CA GLN A 515 5.75 31.08 -8.91
C GLN A 515 5.45 32.36 -8.11
N VAL A 516 4.18 32.70 -8.03
CA VAL A 516 3.66 33.87 -7.31
C VAL A 516 3.41 33.49 -5.86
N GLY A 517 4.08 34.16 -4.92
CA GLY A 517 3.82 34.00 -3.49
C GLY A 517 2.45 34.55 -3.08
N ALA A 518 2.03 34.28 -1.84
CA ALA A 518 0.80 34.86 -1.26
C ALA A 518 0.83 36.41 -1.20
N ASP A 519 2.01 37.00 -1.43
CA ASP A 519 2.30 38.43 -1.50
C ASP A 519 2.33 38.99 -2.94
N GLY A 520 2.02 38.17 -3.96
CA GLY A 520 1.98 38.60 -5.37
C GLY A 520 3.35 38.68 -6.06
N LYS A 521 4.46 38.36 -5.37
CA LYS A 521 5.82 38.44 -5.96
C LYS A 521 6.23 37.14 -6.63
N LYS A 522 6.95 37.25 -7.76
CA LYS A 522 7.53 36.10 -8.49
C LYS A 522 8.82 35.64 -7.83
N SER A 523 8.92 34.36 -7.53
CA SER A 523 10.15 33.73 -7.03
C SER A 523 11.24 33.72 -8.11
N ALA A 524 12.47 34.03 -7.68
CA ALA A 524 13.68 33.87 -8.49
C ALA A 524 14.04 32.38 -8.59
N MET A 525 14.37 31.93 -9.80
CA MET A 525 14.79 30.55 -10.08
C MET A 525 16.02 30.16 -9.23
N TYR A 526 16.11 28.89 -8.86
CA TYR A 526 17.30 28.29 -8.27
C TYR A 526 17.37 26.82 -8.64
N SER A 527 18.51 26.33 -9.09
CA SER A 527 18.70 24.90 -9.34
C SER A 527 20.07 24.48 -8.88
N SER A 528 20.13 23.53 -7.94
CA SER A 528 21.39 22.86 -7.61
C SER A 528 21.80 21.81 -8.66
N TYR A 529 20.99 21.60 -9.70
CA TYR A 529 21.23 20.67 -10.80
C TYR A 529 21.63 21.38 -12.10
N TYR A 530 21.90 22.70 -12.03
CA TYR A 530 22.26 23.50 -13.18
C TYR A 530 23.56 22.96 -13.83
N HIS A 531 23.49 22.62 -15.12
CA HIS A 531 24.54 21.92 -15.88
C HIS A 531 25.07 20.60 -15.28
N LEU A 532 24.27 19.91 -14.46
CA LEU A 532 24.65 18.65 -13.83
C LEU A 532 23.87 17.47 -14.39
N ALA A 533 24.56 16.52 -15.03
CA ALA A 533 23.96 15.26 -15.45
C ALA A 533 23.94 14.26 -14.29
N VAL A 534 22.74 13.87 -13.85
CA VAL A 534 22.53 13.00 -12.67
C VAL A 534 21.95 11.63 -12.99
N LYS A 535 21.55 11.39 -14.24
CA LYS A 535 20.95 10.12 -14.66
C LYS A 535 21.91 8.95 -14.40
N ASP A 536 21.38 7.92 -13.75
CA ASP A 536 22.08 6.69 -13.36
C ASP A 536 23.24 6.88 -12.36
N LYS A 537 23.31 8.01 -11.64
CA LYS A 537 24.38 8.34 -10.67
C LYS A 537 23.89 8.45 -9.23
N TRP A 538 24.82 8.45 -8.27
CA TRP A 538 24.58 8.92 -6.91
C TRP A 538 24.70 10.44 -6.83
N VAL A 539 23.74 11.09 -6.17
CA VAL A 539 23.73 12.55 -5.98
C VAL A 539 24.09 12.87 -4.54
N LEU A 540 25.26 13.46 -4.32
CA LEU A 540 25.71 13.98 -3.04
C LEU A 540 25.13 15.38 -2.81
N VAL A 541 24.47 15.61 -1.66
CA VAL A 541 23.89 16.89 -1.29
C VAL A 541 24.16 17.25 0.17
N LEU A 542 24.17 18.55 0.43
CA LEU A 542 24.15 19.11 1.77
C LEU A 542 22.75 18.95 2.40
N ARG A 543 22.73 18.58 3.68
CA ARG A 543 21.56 18.71 4.56
C ARG A 543 21.18 20.20 4.66
N PHE A 544 19.92 20.49 5.01
CA PHE A 544 19.39 21.85 5.21
C PHE A 544 19.32 22.72 3.94
N MET A 545 19.51 24.02 4.04
CA MET A 545 19.31 25.01 2.99
C MET A 545 20.27 26.20 3.21
N PRO A 546 20.47 27.07 2.21
CA PRO A 546 21.30 28.27 2.36
C PRO A 546 20.91 29.12 3.57
N GLU A 547 21.88 29.45 4.42
CA GLU A 547 21.62 30.16 5.69
C GLU A 547 21.75 31.69 5.60
N ASN A 548 22.68 32.19 4.78
CA ASN A 548 23.04 33.61 4.65
C ASN A 548 22.23 34.31 3.55
N VAL A 549 20.91 34.14 3.60
CA VAL A 549 19.96 34.71 2.63
C VAL A 549 18.91 35.58 3.32
N SER A 550 18.26 36.48 2.57
CA SER A 550 17.18 37.30 3.12
C SER A 550 16.04 36.43 3.69
N ALA A 551 15.29 36.94 4.68
CA ALA A 551 14.19 36.20 5.29
C ALA A 551 13.12 35.74 4.27
N GLU A 552 12.88 36.56 3.23
CA GLU A 552 12.00 36.21 2.11
C GLU A 552 12.55 35.01 1.33
N ARG A 553 13.84 35.05 0.98
CA ARG A 553 14.50 33.97 0.24
C ARG A 553 14.60 32.68 1.07
N ARG A 554 14.82 32.79 2.38
CA ARG A 554 14.83 31.66 3.31
C ARG A 554 13.47 30.95 3.34
N ARG A 555 12.35 31.69 3.37
CA ARG A 555 11.00 31.12 3.27
C ARG A 555 10.75 30.41 1.96
N GLN A 556 11.30 30.92 0.85
CA GLN A 556 11.22 30.24 -0.44
C GLN A 556 11.98 28.90 -0.40
N PHE A 557 13.24 28.90 0.04
CA PHE A 557 14.03 27.67 0.16
C PHE A 557 13.41 26.63 1.08
N ALA A 558 12.81 27.05 2.20
CA ALA A 558 12.18 26.16 3.18
C ALA A 558 11.10 25.25 2.58
N ARG A 559 10.41 25.71 1.52
CA ARG A 559 9.38 24.91 0.81
C ARG A 559 9.95 23.73 0.03
N TYR A 560 11.24 23.79 -0.32
CA TYR A 560 11.91 22.87 -1.23
C TYR A 560 13.08 22.13 -0.55
N SER A 561 13.29 22.32 0.76
CA SER A 561 14.49 21.85 1.47
C SER A 561 14.31 20.57 2.27
N SER A 562 13.10 19.99 2.32
CA SER A 562 12.89 18.71 3.00
C SER A 562 13.69 17.59 2.29
N MET A 563 14.24 16.64 3.06
CA MET A 563 15.06 15.57 2.50
C MET A 563 14.28 14.74 1.48
N ARG A 564 13.00 14.45 1.77
CA ARG A 564 12.12 13.73 0.85
C ARG A 564 11.91 14.48 -0.46
N TYR A 565 11.68 15.80 -0.42
CA TYR A 565 11.54 16.61 -1.62
C TYR A 565 12.81 16.59 -2.49
N LYS A 566 13.98 16.73 -1.86
CA LYS A 566 15.28 16.64 -2.55
C LYS A 566 15.51 15.28 -3.18
N ALA A 567 15.18 14.19 -2.46
CA ALA A 567 15.26 12.82 -2.98
C ALA A 567 14.34 12.62 -4.19
N MET A 568 13.08 13.07 -4.10
CA MET A 568 12.14 13.01 -5.22
C MET A 568 12.62 13.81 -6.43
N THR A 569 13.21 14.98 -6.21
CA THR A 569 13.79 15.81 -7.28
C THR A 569 14.95 15.08 -7.98
N ALA A 570 15.86 14.46 -7.22
CA ALA A 570 16.94 13.66 -7.77
C ALA A 570 16.40 12.46 -8.58
N ARG A 571 15.38 11.77 -8.06
CA ARG A 571 14.68 10.66 -8.73
C ARG A 571 14.07 11.08 -10.06
N GLN A 572 13.33 12.19 -10.08
CA GLN A 572 12.71 12.72 -11.31
C GLN A 572 13.74 13.04 -12.39
N LYS A 573 14.96 13.41 -12.00
CA LYS A 573 16.08 13.65 -12.92
C LYS A 573 16.88 12.39 -13.27
N GLY A 574 16.49 11.23 -12.76
CA GLY A 574 17.02 9.91 -13.12
C GLY A 574 18.15 9.38 -12.24
N ALA A 575 18.42 9.98 -11.08
CA ALA A 575 19.44 9.48 -10.15
C ALA A 575 19.10 8.07 -9.62
N LYS A 576 20.12 7.25 -9.35
CA LYS A 576 19.98 5.94 -8.68
C LYS A 576 19.81 6.07 -7.18
N GLY A 577 20.39 7.12 -6.62
CA GLY A 577 20.36 7.36 -5.19
C GLY A 577 20.83 8.76 -4.82
N ILE A 578 20.56 9.13 -3.58
CA ILE A 578 20.92 10.43 -2.99
C ILE A 578 21.64 10.22 -1.65
N ILE A 579 22.69 11.00 -1.43
CA ILE A 579 23.56 10.94 -0.27
C ILE A 579 23.50 12.28 0.44
N PHE A 580 23.09 12.28 1.71
CA PHE A 580 23.00 13.50 2.53
C PHE A 580 24.20 13.63 3.45
N VAL A 581 24.85 14.80 3.46
CA VAL A 581 25.93 15.11 4.40
C VAL A 581 25.63 16.39 5.16
N ALA A 582 25.97 16.45 6.45
CA ALA A 582 26.01 17.73 7.14
C ALA A 582 27.15 18.56 6.53
N GLY A 583 26.89 19.84 6.26
CA GLY A 583 27.95 20.73 5.79
C GLY A 583 28.98 20.99 6.89
N PRO A 584 30.27 21.14 6.57
CA PRO A 584 31.32 21.35 7.56
C PRO A 584 31.15 22.66 8.36
N ASN A 585 30.43 23.64 7.81
CA ASN A 585 30.10 24.89 8.50
C ASN A 585 28.80 24.81 9.31
N THR A 586 28.10 23.67 9.28
CA THR A 586 26.84 23.49 9.99
C THR A 586 27.05 22.74 11.29
N GLU A 587 26.70 23.36 12.40
CA GLU A 587 26.63 22.69 13.69
C GLU A 587 25.38 21.79 13.76
N VAL A 588 25.60 20.49 13.94
CA VAL A 588 24.53 19.50 14.12
C VAL A 588 24.76 18.71 15.40
N LYS A 589 23.66 18.39 16.12
CA LYS A 589 23.72 17.49 17.28
C LYS A 589 24.08 16.05 16.85
N ASP A 590 23.47 15.61 15.75
CA ASP A 590 23.70 14.30 15.14
C ASP A 590 24.00 14.47 13.64
N GLU A 591 25.17 13.97 13.22
CA GLU A 591 25.62 14.05 11.82
C GLU A 591 24.88 13.06 10.91
N LEU A 592 24.57 11.88 11.43
CA LEU A 592 23.72 10.91 10.76
C LEU A 592 22.26 11.21 11.07
N VAL A 593 21.42 11.13 10.04
CA VAL A 593 19.98 11.33 10.21
C VAL A 593 19.41 10.11 10.90
N GLY A 594 18.82 10.30 12.09
CA GLY A 594 18.19 9.22 12.83
C GLY A 594 17.10 8.53 12.00
N LEU A 595 16.99 7.22 12.17
CA LEU A 595 15.93 6.44 11.56
C LEU A 595 14.63 6.81 12.30
N ARG A 596 13.78 7.56 11.61
CA ARG A 596 12.51 8.06 12.15
C ARG A 596 11.40 7.67 11.21
N TYR A 597 10.25 7.31 11.76
CA TYR A 597 9.07 7.02 10.97
C TYR A 597 8.75 8.18 10.01
N ASP A 598 8.50 7.86 8.74
CA ASP A 598 8.05 8.80 7.71
C ASP A 598 6.55 8.56 7.46
N ALA A 599 5.71 9.52 7.84
CA ALA A 599 4.25 9.43 7.81
C ALA A 599 3.66 9.17 6.41
N SER A 600 4.42 9.39 5.35
CA SER A 600 3.95 9.19 3.98
C SER A 600 4.01 7.74 3.49
N MET A 601 4.53 6.80 4.30
CA MET A 601 4.47 5.33 4.20
C MET A 601 4.94 4.65 2.90
N ALA A 602 5.14 5.40 1.83
CA ALA A 602 5.62 4.93 0.55
C ALA A 602 7.16 5.06 0.46
N ASP A 603 7.80 4.01 -0.06
CA ASP A 603 9.17 4.04 -0.57
C ASP A 603 9.31 5.22 -1.56
N SER A 604 10.39 6.01 -1.42
CA SER A 604 10.64 7.15 -2.29
C SER A 604 11.00 6.78 -3.74
N GLY A 605 11.20 5.50 -4.05
CA GLY A 605 11.65 4.98 -5.34
C GLY A 605 13.09 5.39 -5.69
N ILE A 606 13.86 5.79 -4.69
CA ILE A 606 15.27 6.17 -4.80
C ILE A 606 16.01 5.78 -3.52
N ALA A 607 17.22 5.23 -3.66
CA ALA A 607 18.03 4.91 -2.49
C ALA A 607 18.52 6.19 -1.80
N ALA A 608 18.34 6.30 -0.49
CA ALA A 608 18.64 7.50 0.26
C ALA A 608 19.30 7.17 1.60
N PHE A 609 20.48 7.75 1.85
CA PHE A 609 21.16 7.61 3.12
C PHE A 609 21.90 8.88 3.52
N SER A 610 22.20 9.00 4.81
CA SER A 610 23.08 10.02 5.36
C SER A 610 24.47 9.48 5.61
N LEU A 611 25.46 10.33 5.44
CA LEU A 611 26.88 10.03 5.56
C LEU A 611 27.54 11.02 6.53
N ARG A 612 28.51 10.54 7.31
CA ARG A 612 29.28 11.37 8.23
C ARG A 612 30.02 12.47 7.47
N LYS A 613 30.16 13.66 8.07
CA LYS A 613 30.63 14.84 7.35
C LYS A 613 32.04 14.66 6.77
N GLU A 614 32.94 13.98 7.50
CA GLU A 614 34.34 13.81 7.07
C GLU A 614 34.46 12.95 5.81
N ILE A 615 33.52 12.01 5.61
CA ILE A 615 33.48 11.20 4.40
C ILE A 615 32.94 12.03 3.23
N GLY A 616 31.95 12.89 3.48
CA GLY A 616 31.48 13.89 2.51
C GLY A 616 32.57 14.87 2.08
N GLU A 617 33.38 15.35 3.03
CA GLU A 617 34.55 16.19 2.76
C GLU A 617 35.59 15.44 1.94
N LYS A 618 35.90 14.18 2.28
CA LYS A 618 36.84 13.34 1.52
C LYS A 618 36.39 13.13 0.06
N LEU A 619 35.08 12.97 -0.17
CA LEU A 619 34.52 12.86 -1.52
C LEU A 619 34.74 14.13 -2.34
N VAL A 620 34.48 15.31 -1.76
CA VAL A 620 34.65 16.59 -2.47
C VAL A 620 36.12 16.96 -2.63
N ALA A 621 36.97 16.67 -1.64
CA ALA A 621 38.42 16.90 -1.75
C ALA A 621 39.07 16.17 -2.93
N ALA A 622 38.51 15.03 -3.36
CA ALA A 622 38.99 14.30 -4.54
C ALA A 622 38.83 15.08 -5.87
N THR A 623 38.04 16.15 -5.89
CA THR A 623 37.89 17.05 -7.05
C THR A 623 38.88 18.21 -7.03
N GLY A 624 39.69 18.35 -5.97
CA GLY A 624 40.53 19.52 -5.72
C GLY A 624 39.80 20.71 -5.08
N GLU A 625 38.55 20.51 -4.67
CA GLU A 625 37.70 21.55 -4.08
C GLU A 625 37.58 21.39 -2.56
N ASN A 626 37.24 22.48 -1.86
CA ASN A 626 37.01 22.48 -0.42
C ASN A 626 35.50 22.60 -0.11
N LEU A 627 34.93 21.61 0.59
CA LEU A 627 33.49 21.59 0.87
C LEU A 627 33.03 22.75 1.77
N ALA A 628 33.87 23.25 2.68
CA ALA A 628 33.55 24.39 3.54
C ALA A 628 33.51 25.70 2.77
N GLU A 629 34.42 25.88 1.81
CA GLU A 629 34.41 27.05 0.91
C GLU A 629 33.19 27.00 -0.03
N ILE A 630 32.90 25.83 -0.60
CA ILE A 630 31.70 25.56 -1.41
C ILE A 630 30.43 25.88 -0.63
N GLN A 631 30.32 25.39 0.62
CA GLN A 631 29.15 25.66 1.45
C GLN A 631 29.01 27.16 1.72
N THR A 632 30.10 27.85 2.06
CA THR A 632 30.09 29.31 2.28
C THR A 632 29.56 30.08 1.07
N ALA A 633 29.90 29.64 -0.15
CA ALA A 633 29.36 30.21 -1.37
C ALA A 633 27.88 29.88 -1.57
N LEU A 634 27.47 28.62 -1.37
CA LEU A 634 26.06 28.19 -1.48
C LEU A 634 25.15 28.88 -0.46
N ASP A 635 25.66 29.20 0.73
CA ASP A 635 24.90 29.86 1.79
C ASP A 635 24.47 31.29 1.44
N LYS A 636 25.12 31.93 0.46
CA LYS A 636 24.67 33.22 -0.11
C LYS A 636 23.42 33.08 -0.99
N GLY A 637 22.98 31.85 -1.27
CA GLY A 637 21.81 31.56 -2.09
C GLY A 637 22.05 31.67 -3.61
N GLU A 638 23.32 31.69 -4.02
CA GLU A 638 23.75 31.76 -5.42
C GLU A 638 23.75 30.37 -6.07
N MET A 639 23.51 30.31 -7.39
CA MET A 639 23.62 29.06 -8.15
C MET A 639 25.09 28.75 -8.41
N MET A 640 25.47 27.49 -8.21
CA MET A 640 26.79 27.00 -8.56
C MET A 640 26.69 25.84 -9.53
N MET A 641 27.75 25.65 -10.31
CA MET A 641 27.87 24.49 -11.20
C MET A 641 27.96 23.22 -10.35
N GLY A 642 27.22 22.18 -10.74
CA GLY A 642 27.36 20.87 -10.10
C GLY A 642 28.75 20.29 -10.33
N ILE A 643 29.27 19.56 -9.34
CA ILE A 643 30.64 19.04 -9.34
C ILE A 643 30.61 17.53 -9.58
N LYS A 644 31.41 17.02 -10.52
CA LYS A 644 31.60 15.58 -10.71
C LYS A 644 32.69 15.09 -9.78
N VAL A 645 32.42 14.04 -9.01
CA VAL A 645 33.43 13.43 -8.13
C VAL A 645 34.17 12.34 -8.91
N PRO A 646 35.44 12.54 -9.29
CA PRO A 646 36.14 11.61 -10.16
C PRO A 646 36.43 10.29 -9.46
N LYS A 647 36.25 9.18 -10.18
CA LYS A 647 36.61 7.81 -9.73
C LYS A 647 35.98 7.44 -8.38
N ALA A 648 34.80 7.96 -8.08
CA ALA A 648 34.06 7.63 -6.88
C ALA A 648 32.84 6.76 -7.20
N THR A 649 32.74 5.60 -6.54
CA THR A 649 31.64 4.64 -6.72
C THR A 649 31.05 4.28 -5.38
N VAL A 650 29.72 4.16 -5.30
CA VAL A 650 29.03 3.67 -4.10
C VAL A 650 28.20 2.45 -4.46
N LYS A 651 28.36 1.41 -3.65
CA LYS A 651 27.49 0.25 -3.58
C LYS A 651 26.85 0.23 -2.19
N ALA A 652 25.53 0.22 -2.12
CA ALA A 652 24.79 0.17 -0.87
C ALA A 652 23.74 -0.94 -0.93
N THR A 653 23.67 -1.77 0.11
CA THR A 653 22.52 -2.62 0.42
C THR A 653 21.77 -1.94 1.56
N ILE A 654 20.54 -1.52 1.30
CA ILE A 654 19.69 -0.83 2.27
C ILE A 654 18.59 -1.78 2.72
N ASP A 655 18.52 -2.00 4.02
CA ASP A 655 17.57 -2.92 4.65
C ASP A 655 16.91 -2.22 5.83
N ILE A 656 15.60 -2.00 5.74
CA ILE A 656 14.81 -1.30 6.77
C ILE A 656 13.60 -2.16 7.08
N VAL A 657 13.41 -2.46 8.36
CA VAL A 657 12.28 -3.23 8.87
C VAL A 657 11.24 -2.26 9.41
N GLN A 658 10.02 -2.30 8.86
CA GLN A 658 8.90 -1.54 9.41
C GLN A 658 8.27 -2.34 10.55
N GLN A 659 8.22 -1.76 11.75
CA GLN A 659 7.46 -2.32 12.85
C GLN A 659 6.00 -1.90 12.73
N LYS A 660 5.12 -2.82 12.34
CA LYS A 660 3.67 -2.59 12.34
C LYS A 660 3.10 -2.75 13.74
N ARG A 661 2.19 -1.85 14.13
CA ARG A 661 1.33 -1.96 15.32
C ARG A 661 -0.07 -1.48 14.99
N ILE A 662 -0.99 -1.69 15.91
CA ILE A 662 -2.40 -1.34 15.76
C ILE A 662 -2.76 -0.33 16.83
N GLY A 663 -3.23 0.83 16.38
CA GLY A 663 -3.90 1.81 17.23
C GLY A 663 -5.41 1.64 17.12
N ARG A 664 -6.17 2.28 18.02
CA ARG A 664 -7.63 2.28 17.93
C ARG A 664 -8.25 3.61 18.35
N ASN A 665 -9.16 4.13 17.52
CA ASN A 665 -10.03 5.22 17.95
C ASN A 665 -11.19 4.67 18.78
N VAL A 666 -11.86 5.53 19.56
CA VAL A 666 -13.09 5.23 20.28
C VAL A 666 -14.18 6.20 19.84
N VAL A 667 -15.26 5.70 19.23
CA VAL A 667 -16.31 6.53 18.65
C VAL A 667 -17.69 6.12 19.15
N GLY A 668 -18.34 7.03 19.88
CA GLY A 668 -19.70 6.85 20.41
C GLY A 668 -20.64 7.92 19.87
N ARG A 669 -21.93 7.59 19.77
CA ARG A 669 -22.98 8.49 19.29
C ARG A 669 -24.10 8.61 20.31
N LEU A 670 -24.39 9.85 20.70
CA LEU A 670 -25.60 10.19 21.42
C LEU A 670 -26.72 10.46 20.41
N LEU A 671 -27.67 9.53 20.34
CA LEU A 671 -28.81 9.62 19.42
C LEU A 671 -29.76 10.73 19.86
N ALA A 672 -30.24 11.53 18.91
CA ALA A 672 -31.40 12.38 19.12
C ALA A 672 -32.64 11.50 19.37
N ARG A 673 -33.49 11.89 20.33
CA ARG A 673 -34.75 11.16 20.57
C ARG A 673 -35.70 11.21 19.37
N ASP A 674 -35.71 12.33 18.66
CA ASP A 674 -36.54 12.56 17.47
C ASP A 674 -35.93 11.89 16.23
N VAL A 675 -36.72 11.10 15.50
CA VAL A 675 -36.27 10.36 14.31
C VAL A 675 -35.93 11.32 13.18
N GLU A 676 -36.67 12.42 13.00
CA GLU A 676 -36.37 13.40 11.95
C GLU A 676 -35.05 14.12 12.23
N ALA A 677 -34.72 14.34 13.51
CA ALA A 677 -33.44 14.92 13.90
C ALA A 677 -32.25 14.00 13.59
N ARG A 678 -32.43 12.67 13.68
CA ARG A 678 -31.36 11.70 13.36
C ARG A 678 -30.95 11.71 11.89
N GLY A 679 -31.82 12.16 10.99
CA GLY A 679 -31.54 12.29 9.56
C GLY A 679 -30.73 13.53 9.20
N ARG A 680 -30.42 14.42 10.16
CA ARG A 680 -29.60 15.61 9.93
C ARG A 680 -28.12 15.32 10.14
N PRO A 681 -27.20 16.00 9.41
CA PRO A 681 -25.77 15.80 9.59
C PRO A 681 -25.36 16.01 11.05
N ALA A 682 -24.63 15.05 11.62
CA ALA A 682 -24.28 15.02 13.03
C ALA A 682 -23.23 16.11 13.40
N LEU A 683 -23.18 16.50 14.66
CA LEU A 683 -22.01 17.21 15.19
C LEU A 683 -20.98 16.20 15.66
N ILE A 684 -19.71 16.43 15.38
CA ILE A 684 -18.62 15.65 15.98
C ILE A 684 -17.86 16.50 17.00
N LEU A 685 -17.64 15.92 18.18
CA LEU A 685 -16.79 16.45 19.25
C LEU A 685 -15.61 15.47 19.42
N GLY A 686 -14.41 15.91 19.09
CA GLY A 686 -13.21 15.08 19.07
C GLY A 686 -12.17 15.52 20.10
N ALA A 687 -11.38 14.58 20.61
CA ALA A 687 -10.14 14.80 21.36
C ALA A 687 -9.18 13.65 21.04
N HIS A 688 -7.87 13.85 20.97
CA HIS A 688 -6.95 12.70 20.84
C HIS A 688 -6.64 12.08 22.21
N VAL A 689 -6.33 10.78 22.23
CA VAL A 689 -6.16 9.96 23.43
C VAL A 689 -4.74 9.42 23.57
N ASP A 690 -3.99 9.30 22.49
CA ASP A 690 -2.60 8.86 22.50
C ASP A 690 -1.64 9.98 22.90
N HIS A 691 -0.50 9.65 23.50
CA HIS A 691 0.55 10.63 23.80
C HIS A 691 1.97 10.02 23.60
N LEU A 692 3.03 10.74 23.95
CA LEU A 692 4.39 10.41 23.51
C LEU A 692 5.07 9.20 24.17
N GLY A 693 4.50 8.59 25.20
CA GLY A 693 5.13 7.48 25.92
C GLY A 693 6.54 7.81 26.45
N SER A 694 7.48 6.86 26.36
CA SER A 694 8.88 7.02 26.82
C SER A 694 9.88 7.46 25.74
N HIS A 695 9.44 7.62 24.48
CA HIS A 695 10.35 7.81 23.34
C HIS A 695 10.48 9.27 22.87
N GLY A 696 9.73 10.22 23.48
CA GLY A 696 10.00 11.67 23.41
C GLY A 696 9.94 12.34 22.04
N GLY A 697 9.53 11.65 20.97
CA GLY A 697 9.38 12.23 19.64
C GLY A 697 8.33 13.34 19.65
N GLY A 698 8.68 14.57 19.28
CA GLY A 698 7.76 15.72 19.33
C GLY A 698 7.81 16.53 20.63
N SER A 699 8.43 16.01 21.69
CA SER A 699 8.59 16.73 22.95
C SER A 699 9.59 17.90 22.84
N ARG A 700 9.35 18.97 23.61
CA ARG A 700 10.33 20.05 23.83
C ARG A 700 11.40 19.69 24.86
N ALA A 701 11.27 18.52 25.52
CA ALA A 701 12.23 18.01 26.49
C ALA A 701 13.60 17.73 25.84
N THR A 702 14.67 17.90 26.61
CA THR A 702 16.05 17.68 26.12
C THR A 702 16.87 16.87 27.12
N GLY A 703 17.92 16.21 26.65
CA GLY A 703 18.80 15.41 27.50
C GLY A 703 18.10 14.21 28.12
N GLU A 704 18.35 13.96 29.41
CA GLU A 704 17.74 12.86 30.18
C GLU A 704 16.22 12.98 30.32
N GLU A 705 15.65 14.19 30.22
CA GLU A 705 14.21 14.40 30.31
C GLU A 705 13.44 13.87 29.10
N ALA A 706 14.06 13.84 27.92
CA ALA A 706 13.45 13.29 26.70
C ALA A 706 13.30 11.76 26.72
N LYS A 707 13.96 11.09 27.67
CA LYS A 707 13.90 9.64 27.87
C LYS A 707 12.93 9.23 28.98
N LYS A 708 12.32 10.19 29.67
CA LYS A 708 11.32 9.94 30.72
C LYS A 708 9.96 9.70 30.07
N ILE A 709 9.06 9.09 30.82
CA ILE A 709 7.66 8.94 30.40
C ILE A 709 7.02 10.33 30.32
N HIS A 710 6.43 10.63 29.16
CA HIS A 710 5.58 11.78 28.94
C HIS A 710 4.13 11.35 29.23
N TYR A 711 3.57 11.83 30.34
CA TYR A 711 2.24 11.39 30.80
C TYR A 711 1.06 12.07 30.11
N GLY A 712 1.28 13.24 29.51
CA GLY A 712 0.29 13.93 28.69
C GLY A 712 -0.95 14.44 29.42
N ALA A 713 -0.77 15.22 30.49
CA ALA A 713 -1.86 15.78 31.28
C ALA A 713 -2.55 16.99 30.63
N ASP A 714 -1.77 17.90 30.03
CA ASP A 714 -2.29 19.05 29.27
C ASP A 714 -2.62 18.60 27.84
N ASP A 715 -1.58 18.32 27.05
CA ASP A 715 -1.62 17.58 25.80
C ASP A 715 -1.55 16.08 26.14
N ASN A 716 -2.67 15.37 26.27
CA ASN A 716 -4.02 15.70 25.81
C ASN A 716 -5.14 15.22 26.75
N ALA A 717 -4.79 14.69 27.93
CA ALA A 717 -5.78 14.13 28.85
C ALA A 717 -6.85 15.16 29.24
N SER A 718 -6.49 16.45 29.27
CA SER A 718 -7.41 17.56 29.51
C SER A 718 -8.53 17.65 28.45
N GLY A 719 -8.23 17.40 27.18
CA GLY A 719 -9.18 17.38 26.08
C GLY A 719 -10.14 16.20 26.16
N VAL A 720 -9.62 15.00 26.43
CA VAL A 720 -10.43 13.79 26.64
C VAL A 720 -11.34 13.95 27.86
N ALA A 721 -10.84 14.53 28.95
CA ALA A 721 -11.64 14.81 30.15
C ALA A 721 -12.81 15.77 29.82
N ALA A 722 -12.54 16.84 29.07
CA ALA A 722 -13.59 17.76 28.63
C ALA A 722 -14.62 17.07 27.72
N LEU A 723 -14.17 16.19 26.82
CA LEU A 723 -15.04 15.41 25.95
C LEU A 723 -15.97 14.50 26.76
N LEU A 724 -15.45 13.79 27.76
CA LEU A 724 -16.25 12.91 28.63
C LEU A 724 -17.27 13.67 29.46
N GLU A 725 -16.88 14.81 30.05
CA GLU A 725 -17.78 15.68 30.82
C GLU A 725 -18.92 16.25 29.97
N ILE A 726 -18.61 16.70 28.74
CA ILE A 726 -19.62 17.19 27.80
C ILE A 726 -20.55 16.05 27.39
N ALA A 727 -20.02 14.86 27.13
CA ALA A 727 -20.84 13.68 26.81
C ALA A 727 -21.79 13.33 27.97
N GLN A 728 -21.28 13.32 29.20
CA GLN A 728 -22.04 13.03 30.41
C GLN A 728 -23.14 14.07 30.64
N TYR A 729 -22.80 15.35 30.55
CA TYR A 729 -23.76 16.45 30.67
C TYR A 729 -24.88 16.33 29.62
N LEU A 730 -24.54 16.17 28.34
CA LEU A 730 -25.52 16.10 27.26
C LEU A 730 -26.42 14.85 27.37
N ALA A 731 -25.84 13.70 27.70
CA ALA A 731 -26.59 12.46 27.91
C ALA A 731 -27.57 12.60 29.09
N ALA A 732 -27.14 13.18 30.21
CA ALA A 732 -27.98 13.40 31.39
C ALA A 732 -29.11 14.39 31.12
N GLN A 733 -28.83 15.52 30.45
CA GLN A 733 -29.84 16.53 30.11
C GLN A 733 -30.87 15.98 29.12
N GLN A 734 -30.42 15.19 28.14
CA GLN A 734 -31.35 14.51 27.24
C GLN A 734 -32.18 13.46 27.99
N LYS A 735 -31.58 12.70 28.91
CA LYS A 735 -32.28 11.72 29.76
C LYS A 735 -33.37 12.38 30.61
N ALA A 736 -33.05 13.51 31.24
CA ALA A 736 -33.95 14.33 32.05
C ALA A 736 -35.03 15.06 31.24
N GLY A 737 -34.91 15.12 29.91
CA GLY A 737 -35.84 15.83 29.04
C GLY A 737 -35.66 17.34 29.00
N SER A 738 -34.62 17.87 29.65
CA SER A 738 -34.26 19.30 29.64
C SER A 738 -33.55 19.72 28.35
N LEU A 739 -33.00 18.76 27.60
CA LEU A 739 -32.38 18.97 26.29
C LEU A 739 -33.04 18.11 25.21
N ARG A 740 -33.52 18.76 24.14
CA ARG A 740 -33.97 18.11 22.91
C ARG A 740 -32.93 18.32 21.82
N LEU A 741 -32.18 17.27 21.49
CA LEU A 741 -31.21 17.30 20.39
C LEU A 741 -31.92 17.47 19.05
N GLN A 742 -31.35 18.34 18.21
CA GLN A 742 -31.83 18.62 16.85
C GLN A 742 -31.07 17.85 15.76
N ARG A 743 -30.03 17.11 16.15
CA ARG A 743 -29.22 16.21 15.35
C ARG A 743 -28.44 15.28 16.29
N ASP A 744 -27.91 14.19 15.76
CA ASP A 744 -27.03 13.31 16.52
C ASP A 744 -25.73 14.04 16.91
N VAL A 745 -25.14 13.65 18.04
CA VAL A 745 -23.80 14.10 18.46
C VAL A 745 -22.89 12.89 18.53
N VAL A 746 -21.80 12.92 17.77
CA VAL A 746 -20.75 11.92 17.74
C VAL A 746 -19.59 12.41 18.61
N PHE A 747 -19.15 11.57 19.53
CA PHE A 747 -18.01 11.79 20.40
C PHE A 747 -16.90 10.85 19.95
N ALA A 748 -15.70 11.39 19.76
CA ALA A 748 -14.58 10.62 19.24
C ALA A 748 -13.29 10.88 20.02
N ALA A 749 -12.69 9.81 20.54
CA ALA A 749 -11.34 9.82 21.06
C ALA A 749 -10.39 9.25 20.00
N TRP A 750 -9.54 10.11 19.42
CA TRP A 750 -8.65 9.76 18.32
C TRP A 750 -7.35 9.18 18.81
N SER A 751 -6.87 8.11 18.18
CA SER A 751 -5.50 7.63 18.37
C SER A 751 -4.64 7.95 17.15
N GLY A 752 -3.32 7.91 17.31
CA GLY A 752 -2.35 8.16 16.24
C GLY A 752 -2.26 9.62 15.82
N GLU A 753 -2.67 10.55 16.69
CA GLU A 753 -2.55 12.00 16.45
C GLU A 753 -1.08 12.41 16.46
N GLU A 754 -0.35 11.96 17.49
CA GLU A 754 1.05 12.33 17.79
C GLU A 754 2.03 11.88 16.69
N ILE A 755 1.58 10.92 15.89
CA ILE A 755 2.33 10.32 14.78
C ILE A 755 1.79 10.74 13.41
N GLY A 756 0.88 11.72 13.36
CA GLY A 756 0.45 12.39 12.13
C GLY A 756 -1.03 12.24 11.79
N LEU A 757 -1.93 12.43 12.77
CA LEU A 757 -3.39 12.42 12.57
C LEU A 757 -3.94 11.13 11.93
N ILE A 758 -3.30 9.99 12.20
CA ILE A 758 -3.57 8.74 11.49
C ILE A 758 -4.99 8.24 11.78
N GLY A 759 -5.38 8.15 13.06
CA GLY A 759 -6.67 7.58 13.43
C GLY A 759 -7.86 8.40 12.94
N SER A 760 -7.83 9.73 13.07
CA SER A 760 -8.91 10.59 12.58
C SER A 760 -9.01 10.57 11.05
N SER A 761 -7.87 10.54 10.34
CA SER A 761 -7.84 10.42 8.88
C SER A 761 -8.41 9.08 8.41
N ARG A 762 -8.06 7.98 9.09
CA ARG A 762 -8.61 6.64 8.80
C ARG A 762 -10.10 6.56 9.04
N PHE A 763 -10.58 7.13 10.15
CA PHE A 763 -12.01 7.19 10.46
C PHE A 763 -12.82 7.89 9.36
N VAL A 764 -12.36 9.06 8.88
CA VAL A 764 -13.06 9.81 7.82
C VAL A 764 -13.18 8.97 6.55
N LYS A 765 -12.08 8.33 6.12
CA LYS A 765 -12.06 7.46 4.95
C LYS A 765 -12.98 6.27 5.09
N GLU A 766 -12.96 5.61 6.25
CA GLU A 766 -13.80 4.45 6.52
C GLU A 766 -15.28 4.81 6.54
N VAL A 767 -15.66 5.95 7.12
CA VAL A 767 -17.04 6.44 7.11
C VAL A 767 -17.50 6.77 5.69
N ALA A 768 -16.65 7.43 4.90
CA ALA A 768 -16.94 7.73 3.50
C ALA A 768 -17.12 6.44 2.68
N GLN A 769 -16.22 5.48 2.83
CA GLN A 769 -16.33 4.18 2.19
C GLN A 769 -17.62 3.43 2.60
N LYS A 770 -17.92 3.35 3.91
CA LYS A 770 -19.10 2.63 4.43
C LYS A 770 -20.43 3.25 3.99
N LEU A 771 -20.53 4.58 3.96
CA LEU A 771 -21.79 5.26 3.66
C LEU A 771 -21.96 5.63 2.18
N LYS A 772 -20.86 5.81 1.45
CA LYS A 772 -20.86 6.34 0.07
C LYS A 772 -20.23 5.40 -0.94
N GLY A 773 -19.49 4.38 -0.50
CA GLY A 773 -18.74 3.47 -1.37
C GLY A 773 -17.45 4.06 -1.94
N ASP A 774 -17.05 5.25 -1.47
CA ASP A 774 -15.86 5.99 -1.93
C ASP A 774 -15.20 6.66 -0.71
N GLN A 775 -13.94 6.31 -0.43
CA GLN A 775 -13.15 6.82 0.68
C GLN A 775 -12.83 8.33 0.60
N ASP A 776 -12.92 8.94 -0.58
CA ASP A 776 -12.64 10.35 -0.82
C ASP A 776 -13.93 11.18 -0.96
N ALA A 777 -15.09 10.55 -0.78
CA ALA A 777 -16.39 11.21 -0.85
C ALA A 777 -16.54 12.29 0.24
N LYS A 778 -17.20 13.40 -0.12
CA LYS A 778 -17.53 14.46 0.83
C LYS A 778 -18.54 13.97 1.87
N LEU A 779 -18.28 14.27 3.14
CA LEU A 779 -19.12 13.88 4.28
C LEU A 779 -19.94 15.03 4.87
N ASN A 780 -20.13 16.13 4.14
CA ASN A 780 -20.86 17.31 4.63
C ASN A 780 -22.37 17.07 4.83
N ASP A 781 -22.91 16.00 4.25
CA ASP A 781 -24.27 15.53 4.53
C ASP A 781 -24.33 14.51 5.69
N VAL A 782 -23.18 14.03 6.17
CA VAL A 782 -23.05 13.15 7.34
C VAL A 782 -22.66 13.94 8.59
N PHE A 783 -21.75 14.90 8.46
CA PHE A 783 -21.26 15.74 9.56
C PHE A 783 -21.44 17.23 9.24
N ALA A 784 -22.11 17.94 10.16
CA ALA A 784 -22.34 19.38 10.04
C ALA A 784 -21.11 20.20 10.43
N ALA A 785 -20.38 19.78 11.46
CA ALA A 785 -19.20 20.47 11.98
C ALA A 785 -18.40 19.53 12.91
N ASN A 786 -17.09 19.79 13.00
CA ASN A 786 -16.18 19.16 13.96
C ASN A 786 -15.70 20.19 14.99
N LEU A 787 -15.90 19.89 16.28
CA LEU A 787 -15.34 20.63 17.39
C LEU A 787 -14.20 19.79 17.97
N ASN A 788 -12.97 20.28 17.87
CA ASN A 788 -11.79 19.59 18.37
C ASN A 788 -11.36 20.15 19.74
N MET A 789 -11.20 19.28 20.72
CA MET A 789 -10.79 19.55 22.10
C MET A 789 -9.47 18.82 22.36
N ASP A 790 -8.38 19.35 21.81
CA ASP A 790 -7.03 18.82 21.96
C ASP A 790 -6.48 19.16 23.36
N MET A 791 -6.02 20.40 23.58
CA MET A 791 -5.61 20.90 24.89
C MET A 791 -6.66 21.83 25.49
N VAL A 792 -7.07 21.56 26.73
CA VAL A 792 -8.02 22.40 27.49
C VAL A 792 -7.36 22.90 28.77
N GLY A 793 -7.17 24.22 28.85
CA GLY A 793 -6.75 24.88 30.10
C GLY A 793 -5.28 25.29 30.20
N ARG A 794 -4.64 25.67 29.08
CA ARG A 794 -3.25 26.19 28.91
C ARG A 794 -2.81 27.37 29.81
N LEU A 795 -3.52 27.64 30.90
CA LEU A 795 -3.27 28.65 31.93
C LEU A 795 -3.13 30.08 31.37
N ASP A 796 -3.75 30.34 30.23
CA ASP A 796 -3.89 31.68 29.65
C ASP A 796 -5.23 32.31 30.08
N LYS A 797 -5.25 33.64 30.21
CA LYS A 797 -6.46 34.40 30.57
C LYS A 797 -7.43 34.57 29.41
N SER A 798 -7.06 34.12 28.21
CA SER A 798 -7.82 34.31 26.98
C SER A 798 -8.27 32.99 26.37
N LEU A 799 -9.53 32.93 25.92
CA LEU A 799 -10.03 31.82 25.10
C LEU A 799 -9.54 31.99 23.66
N VAL A 800 -8.84 30.97 23.15
CA VAL A 800 -8.39 30.94 21.74
C VAL A 800 -9.32 30.02 20.95
N LEU A 801 -9.99 30.57 19.94
CA LEU A 801 -10.80 29.81 19.00
C LEU A 801 -10.13 29.85 17.62
N GLN A 802 -9.89 28.68 17.05
CA GLN A 802 -9.40 28.52 15.68
C GLN A 802 -10.48 27.82 14.86
N GLY A 803 -10.74 28.37 13.67
CA GLY A 803 -11.71 27.82 12.73
C GLY A 803 -11.11 27.82 11.34
N THR A 804 -11.11 26.67 10.70
CA THR A 804 -10.84 26.53 9.27
C THR A 804 -12.15 26.17 8.58
N GLY A 805 -12.48 26.84 7.48
CA GLY A 805 -13.54 26.34 6.60
C GLY A 805 -13.05 25.04 5.95
N SER A 806 -13.92 24.04 5.81
CA SER A 806 -13.61 22.90 4.96
C SER A 806 -13.28 23.43 3.57
N SER A 807 -12.07 23.21 3.06
CA SER A 807 -11.74 23.55 1.67
C SER A 807 -12.76 22.87 0.76
N SER A 808 -13.63 23.68 0.16
CA SER A 808 -14.70 23.26 -0.76
C SER A 808 -14.15 22.53 -1.97
#